data_AF-A0A2W4NQ46-F1
#
_entry.id   AF-A0A2W4NQ46-F1
#
_cell.length_a   1.000
_cell.length_b   1.000
_cell.length_c   1.000
_cell.angle_alpha   90.00
_cell.angle_beta   90.00
_cell.angle_gamma   90.00
#
_symmetry.space_group_name_H-M   'P 1'
#
loop_
_entity.id
_entity.type
_entity.pdbx_description
1 polymer ?
#
loop_
_entity_poly.entity_id
_entity_poly.type
_entity_poly.pdbx_seq_one_letter_code
_entity_poly.pdbx_strand_id
1 'polypeptide(L)'
;SELFRTPGRSSNPDTDIDYPDDRRSEMIAYTVRKYGEDKVAAIITFGTLGAKAAVRDVGRALGVPLELVNQAARLIPTEPKPKPVKEYVEMNAELKRMYETIPELRHVIDTAAELQGISRHASTHAAGIIVGDRPLVEYIPLHRQTKGDTEDNILKQVTQFPMETCESIGLLKIDFLGLSTLTLMRRACDLIEKHHGIRYNMSNIPYRPTGDPKLDRMLEETFELIGRGETVGVFQIESSGMQQMLRGMRPTRFEHIIAGISLYRPGPMDYIPTYNNRMHGIEPVHYHHPKLEKILAETYGILVYQEQIMQVASELFGYKLGEADLMRRAVSKKKKEDLQKHRAIFMEQGPKYGVDEETAAKIFDDIEFFANYGFNKCLVAETEIVDAATGAIYTIGDIASGKVALNETITCAVDQMRLQRGRVTAVMSNGVRPVYTLTTRTGRRIKATANHPFLTFDGWRNLETLCPGDLIATPRRLPVEGSETWADYRIVALGLEGKDASEKFIPEAVFRLTNDNIALLIARLWDSDGHVNAHTASLHYSTVSERLARQLQHLLLRFGIVSRLYRKDYHDREKPCTGYELQVLDREMIQTFAERIGSRFSNQRKREALSQLLEQTPAHDGVRVMPLAGQQIVHARRQERGLTQPAMAAQANV
;
A
#
# COMPACT_ATOMS: atom_id res chain seq x y z
N SER A 1 -7.06 -12.86 0.58
CA SER A 1 -6.68 -11.90 1.63
C SER A 1 -5.24 -11.47 1.46
N GLU A 2 -4.32 -12.36 1.09
CA GLU A 2 -2.91 -12.03 0.89
C GLU A 2 -2.65 -11.02 -0.25
N LEU A 3 -3.52 -10.96 -1.26
CA LEU A 3 -3.53 -9.90 -2.29
C LEU A 3 -3.88 -8.51 -1.73
N PHE A 4 -4.73 -8.44 -0.68
CA PHE A 4 -5.16 -7.18 -0.06
C PHE A 4 -4.27 -6.81 1.14
N ARG A 5 -3.86 -7.80 1.93
CA ARG A 5 -2.95 -7.69 3.08
C ARG A 5 -2.13 -8.98 3.22
N THR A 6 -0.86 -8.93 2.83
CA THR A 6 0.10 -10.04 3.01
C THR A 6 0.76 -9.94 4.39
N PRO A 7 0.81 -11.00 5.21
CA PRO A 7 1.64 -11.03 6.41
C PRO A 7 3.11 -10.87 6.01
N GLY A 8 3.72 -9.73 6.31
CA GLY A 8 5.07 -9.34 5.85
C GLY A 8 5.13 -8.07 4.99
N ARG A 9 3.98 -7.52 4.59
CA ARG A 9 3.86 -6.23 3.88
C ARG A 9 4.00 -5.05 4.85
N SER A 10 4.93 -4.13 4.59
CA SER A 10 5.11 -2.88 5.34
C SER A 10 4.29 -1.70 4.81
N SER A 11 3.58 -1.86 3.68
CA SER A 11 2.76 -0.80 3.07
C SER A 11 1.27 -0.94 3.42
N ASN A 12 0.60 0.21 3.61
CA ASN A 12 -0.82 0.28 3.90
C ASN A 12 -1.68 -0.37 2.80
N PRO A 13 -2.86 -0.90 3.15
CA PRO A 13 -3.85 -1.36 2.17
C PRO A 13 -4.40 -0.14 1.42
N ASP A 14 -4.41 -0.21 0.09
CA ASP A 14 -5.09 0.79 -0.75
C ASP A 14 -6.55 0.36 -0.88
N THR A 15 -7.49 1.26 -0.56
CA THR A 15 -8.93 0.95 -0.53
C THR A 15 -9.67 1.90 -1.46
N ASP A 16 -10.11 1.33 -2.58
CA ASP A 16 -10.91 2.01 -3.59
C ASP A 16 -12.39 1.67 -3.36
N ILE A 17 -13.24 2.69 -3.29
CA ILE A 17 -14.68 2.51 -3.07
C ILE A 17 -15.47 3.24 -4.14
N ASP A 18 -16.28 2.50 -4.88
CA ASP A 18 -17.17 3.01 -5.92
C ASP A 18 -18.52 3.45 -5.34
N TYR A 19 -19.00 4.62 -5.77
CA TYR A 19 -20.31 5.18 -5.42
C TYR A 19 -21.07 5.59 -6.68
N PRO A 20 -22.42 5.67 -6.63
CA PRO A 20 -23.16 6.43 -7.62
C PRO A 20 -22.56 7.84 -7.75
N ASP A 21 -22.23 8.22 -8.97
CA ASP A 21 -21.56 9.50 -9.25
C ASP A 21 -22.35 10.69 -8.69
N ASP A 22 -23.68 10.62 -8.72
CA ASP A 22 -24.57 11.65 -8.18
C ASP A 22 -24.65 11.71 -6.65
N ARG A 23 -23.94 10.81 -5.95
CA ARG A 23 -23.88 10.73 -4.47
C ARG A 23 -22.45 10.72 -3.93
N ARG A 24 -21.44 10.77 -4.80
CA ARG A 24 -20.03 10.78 -4.41
C ARG A 24 -19.70 11.96 -3.48
N SER A 25 -20.21 13.14 -3.79
CA SER A 25 -20.04 14.37 -3.00
C SER A 25 -20.50 14.17 -1.56
N GLU A 26 -21.63 13.49 -1.34
CA GLU A 26 -22.18 13.25 -0.02
C GLU A 26 -21.24 12.46 0.90
N MET A 27 -20.49 11.49 0.34
CA MET A 27 -19.51 10.69 1.08
C MET A 27 -18.26 11.49 1.46
N ILE A 28 -17.85 12.40 0.58
CA ILE A 28 -16.79 13.36 0.87
C ILE A 28 -17.22 14.26 2.03
N ALA A 29 -18.44 14.80 1.96
CA ALA A 29 -18.98 15.68 3.00
C ALA A 29 -19.10 14.97 4.35
N TYR A 30 -19.52 13.70 4.34
CA TYR A 30 -19.53 12.88 5.55
C TYR A 30 -18.13 12.72 6.15
N THR A 31 -17.13 12.42 5.32
CA THR A 31 -15.74 12.22 5.76
C THR A 31 -15.18 13.51 6.39
N VAL A 32 -15.41 14.66 5.74
CA VAL A 32 -15.03 15.98 6.28
C VAL A 32 -15.71 16.25 7.62
N ARG A 33 -17.02 16.03 7.73
CA ARG A 33 -17.76 16.23 9.00
C ARG A 33 -17.28 15.31 10.12
N LYS A 34 -16.91 14.07 9.78
CA LYS A 34 -16.52 13.06 10.77
C LYS A 34 -15.11 13.27 11.31
N TYR A 35 -14.16 13.60 10.45
CA TYR A 35 -12.74 13.66 10.82
C TYR A 35 -12.22 15.08 11.03
N GLY A 36 -12.91 16.10 10.51
CA GLY A 36 -12.51 17.51 10.60
C GLY A 36 -11.96 18.03 9.27
N GLU A 37 -12.27 19.29 8.97
CA GLU A 37 -11.86 19.95 7.71
C GLU A 37 -10.34 20.13 7.60
N ASP A 38 -9.66 20.25 8.73
CA ASP A 38 -8.20 20.35 8.85
C ASP A 38 -7.47 18.99 8.72
N LYS A 39 -8.20 17.88 8.78
CA LYS A 39 -7.66 16.50 8.71
C LYS A 39 -7.94 15.78 7.40
N VAL A 40 -8.70 16.40 6.49
CA VAL A 40 -9.14 15.79 5.23
C VAL A 40 -8.79 16.72 4.07
N ALA A 41 -8.05 16.20 3.09
CA ALA A 41 -7.67 16.97 1.90
C ALA A 41 -7.74 16.10 0.64
N ALA A 42 -8.03 16.72 -0.50
CA ALA A 42 -7.86 16.07 -1.79
C ALA A 42 -6.37 15.95 -2.14
N ILE A 43 -6.00 15.00 -3.00
CA ILE A 43 -4.61 14.82 -3.44
C ILE A 43 -4.32 15.74 -4.64
N ILE A 44 -3.18 16.41 -4.68
CA ILE A 44 -2.74 17.15 -5.88
C ILE A 44 -2.26 16.21 -6.98
N THR A 45 -2.55 16.61 -8.21
CA THR A 45 -1.99 16.01 -9.41
C THR A 45 -1.31 17.10 -10.23
N PHE A 46 -0.25 16.74 -10.95
CA PHE A 46 0.44 17.65 -11.84
C PHE A 46 0.18 17.25 -13.28
N GLY A 47 -0.49 18.12 -14.03
CA GLY A 47 -0.63 17.94 -15.47
C GLY A 47 0.72 18.22 -16.13
N THR A 48 1.38 17.20 -16.66
CA THR A 48 2.64 17.35 -17.42
C THR A 48 2.38 17.70 -18.88
N LEU A 49 3.33 18.36 -19.54
CA LEU A 49 3.26 18.59 -20.99
C LEU A 49 3.43 17.27 -21.76
N GLY A 50 2.33 16.73 -22.28
CA GLY A 50 2.37 15.64 -23.26
C GLY A 50 2.89 16.13 -24.62
N ALA A 51 3.40 15.21 -25.45
CA ALA A 51 4.04 15.51 -26.74
C ALA A 51 3.24 16.50 -27.63
N LYS A 52 1.94 16.27 -27.83
CA LYS A 52 1.05 17.18 -28.58
C LYS A 52 0.94 18.57 -27.97
N ALA A 53 0.81 18.62 -26.64
CA ALA A 53 0.64 19.88 -25.92
C ALA A 53 1.93 20.69 -25.94
N ALA A 54 3.08 20.03 -25.78
CA ALA A 54 4.40 20.64 -25.87
C ALA A 54 4.60 21.31 -27.25
N VAL A 55 4.33 20.59 -28.35
CA VAL A 55 4.45 21.14 -29.71
C VAL A 55 3.52 22.36 -29.91
N ARG A 56 2.28 22.28 -29.44
CA ARG A 56 1.31 23.39 -29.54
C ARG A 56 1.72 24.62 -28.73
N ASP A 57 2.13 24.42 -27.48
CA ASP A 57 2.47 25.52 -26.58
C ASP A 57 3.76 26.22 -27.01
N VAL A 58 4.78 25.45 -27.43
CA VAL A 58 6.02 26.00 -27.99
C VAL A 58 5.77 26.73 -29.29
N GLY A 59 4.99 26.14 -30.22
CA GLY A 59 4.63 26.79 -31.48
C GLY A 59 3.94 28.13 -31.28
N ARG A 60 3.01 28.19 -30.32
CA ARG A 60 2.35 29.45 -29.93
C ARG A 60 3.31 30.46 -29.32
N ALA A 61 4.23 30.03 -28.46
CA ALA A 61 5.21 30.91 -27.82
C ALA A 61 6.22 31.50 -28.81
N LEU A 62 6.63 30.70 -29.81
CA LEU A 62 7.54 31.12 -30.88
C LEU A 62 6.86 31.89 -32.01
N GLY A 63 5.54 32.10 -31.93
CA GLY A 63 4.79 32.84 -32.95
C GLY A 63 4.64 32.11 -34.29
N VAL A 64 4.82 30.78 -34.31
CA VAL A 64 4.66 29.97 -35.52
C VAL A 64 3.16 29.85 -35.85
N PRO A 65 2.75 29.94 -37.13
CA PRO A 65 1.34 29.84 -37.52
C PRO A 65 0.65 28.61 -36.92
N LEU A 66 -0.47 28.82 -36.22
CA LEU A 66 -1.17 27.75 -35.50
C LEU A 66 -1.67 26.63 -36.41
N GLU A 67 -1.96 26.93 -37.69
CA GLU A 67 -2.35 25.93 -38.68
C GLU A 67 -1.25 24.88 -38.89
N LEU A 68 -0.01 25.35 -39.12
CA LEU A 68 1.16 24.51 -39.28
C LEU A 68 1.46 23.69 -38.02
N VAL A 69 1.42 24.34 -36.86
CA VAL A 69 1.65 23.68 -35.55
C VAL A 69 0.59 22.61 -35.28
N ASN A 70 -0.68 22.89 -35.61
CA ASN A 70 -1.77 21.94 -35.43
C ASN A 70 -1.70 20.78 -36.42
N GLN A 71 -1.23 21.00 -37.65
CA GLN A 71 -0.98 19.92 -38.61
C GLN A 71 0.07 18.96 -38.04
N ALA A 72 1.22 19.46 -37.59
CA ALA A 72 2.26 18.64 -36.98
C ALA A 72 1.76 17.91 -35.71
N ALA A 73 1.03 18.60 -34.83
CA ALA A 73 0.50 17.99 -33.59
C ALA A 73 -0.58 16.91 -33.84
N ARG A 74 -1.30 16.95 -34.97
CA ARG A 74 -2.27 15.91 -35.35
C ARG A 74 -1.61 14.60 -35.78
N LEU A 75 -0.40 14.67 -36.33
CA LEU A 75 0.38 13.50 -36.78
C LEU A 75 0.98 12.69 -35.63
N ILE A 76 1.06 13.28 -34.44
CA ILE A 76 1.42 12.58 -33.21
C ILE A 76 0.21 11.74 -32.77
N PRO A 77 0.35 10.45 -32.40
CA PRO A 77 -0.77 9.67 -31.86
C PRO A 77 -1.08 10.06 -30.39
N THR A 78 -2.29 9.74 -29.93
CA THR A 78 -2.64 9.84 -28.51
C THR A 78 -2.52 8.46 -27.89
N GLU A 79 -1.50 8.24 -27.07
CA GLU A 79 -1.22 6.94 -26.44
C GLU A 79 -1.13 7.09 -24.91
N PRO A 80 -1.51 6.06 -24.12
CA PRO A 80 -1.49 6.12 -22.65
C PRO A 80 -0.09 6.38 -22.06
N LYS A 81 0.95 5.91 -22.76
CA LYS A 81 2.36 6.19 -22.42
C LYS A 81 3.01 6.90 -23.61
N PRO A 82 2.91 8.24 -23.67
CA PRO A 82 3.41 8.96 -24.82
C PRO A 82 4.94 8.86 -24.90
N LYS A 83 5.44 8.52 -26.09
CA LYS A 83 6.86 8.52 -26.41
C LYS A 83 7.43 9.95 -26.48
N PRO A 84 8.75 10.11 -26.42
CA PRO A 84 9.42 11.36 -26.77
C PRO A 84 8.96 11.91 -28.12
N VAL A 85 8.76 13.23 -28.23
CA VAL A 85 8.31 13.89 -29.48
C VAL A 85 9.17 13.46 -30.68
N LYS A 86 10.49 13.32 -30.50
CA LYS A 86 11.43 12.94 -31.56
C LYS A 86 11.18 11.54 -32.11
N GLU A 87 10.78 10.57 -31.29
CA GLU A 87 10.44 9.23 -31.77
C GLU A 87 9.22 9.27 -32.70
N TYR A 88 8.23 10.12 -32.42
CA TYR A 88 7.09 10.28 -33.32
C TYR A 88 7.48 10.90 -34.67
N VAL A 89 8.48 11.78 -34.68
CA VAL A 89 9.05 12.32 -35.93
C VAL A 89 9.65 11.18 -36.75
N GLU A 90 10.39 10.26 -36.14
CA GLU A 90 10.98 9.11 -36.84
C GLU A 90 9.95 8.10 -37.32
N MET A 91 8.88 7.88 -36.55
CA MET A 91 7.82 6.92 -36.85
C MET A 91 6.85 7.38 -37.95
N ASN A 92 6.71 8.69 -38.17
CA ASN A 92 5.76 9.25 -39.13
C ASN A 92 6.51 10.00 -40.25
N ALA A 93 6.50 9.43 -41.46
CA ALA A 93 7.22 9.98 -42.62
C ALA A 93 6.78 11.41 -43.01
N GLU A 94 5.50 11.76 -42.82
CA GLU A 94 5.01 13.12 -43.08
C GLU A 94 5.54 14.09 -42.05
N LEU A 95 5.48 13.73 -40.76
CA LEU A 95 6.01 14.55 -39.68
C LEU A 95 7.53 14.75 -39.81
N LYS A 96 8.25 13.69 -40.20
CA LYS A 96 9.69 13.74 -40.50
C LYS A 96 10.00 14.73 -41.62
N ARG A 97 9.25 14.65 -42.72
CA ARG A 97 9.41 15.57 -43.85
C ARG A 97 9.16 17.01 -43.42
N MET A 98 8.09 17.28 -42.67
CA MET A 98 7.81 18.63 -42.17
C MET A 98 8.93 19.13 -41.24
N TYR A 99 9.46 18.28 -40.36
CA TYR A 99 10.60 18.58 -39.49
C TYR A 99 11.90 18.90 -40.27
N GLU A 100 12.17 18.19 -41.36
CA GLU A 100 13.40 18.40 -42.16
C GLU A 100 13.30 19.61 -43.10
N THR A 101 12.10 19.91 -43.61
CA THR A 101 11.87 20.93 -44.65
C THR A 101 11.48 22.30 -44.12
N ILE A 102 10.90 22.39 -42.91
CA ILE A 102 10.37 23.64 -42.35
C ILE A 102 11.19 24.04 -41.11
N PRO A 103 12.13 25.01 -41.23
CA PRO A 103 13.04 25.39 -40.15
C PRO A 103 12.33 25.84 -38.86
N GLU A 104 11.23 26.56 -38.98
CA GLU A 104 10.45 27.04 -37.83
C GLU A 104 9.83 25.88 -37.06
N LEU A 105 9.32 24.86 -37.78
CA LEU A 105 8.75 23.68 -37.16
C LEU A 105 9.83 22.78 -36.54
N ARG A 106 11.01 22.70 -37.16
CA ARG A 106 12.18 22.04 -36.58
C ARG A 106 12.52 22.62 -35.21
N HIS A 107 12.61 23.96 -35.13
CA HIS A 107 12.88 24.65 -33.89
C HIS A 107 11.79 24.38 -32.83
N VAL A 108 10.51 24.43 -33.22
CA VAL A 108 9.38 24.10 -32.34
C VAL A 108 9.50 22.67 -31.79
N ILE A 109 9.79 21.69 -32.64
CA ILE A 109 9.87 20.28 -32.25
C ILE A 109 11.07 20.00 -31.34
N ASP A 110 12.24 20.57 -31.65
CA ASP A 110 13.43 20.40 -30.82
C ASP A 110 13.23 21.01 -29.42
N THR A 111 12.67 22.22 -29.33
CA THR A 111 12.34 22.84 -28.05
C THR A 111 11.20 22.12 -27.33
N ALA A 112 10.19 21.62 -28.04
CA ALA A 112 9.11 20.82 -27.45
C ALA A 112 9.62 19.49 -26.87
N ALA A 113 10.66 18.90 -27.45
CA ALA A 113 11.28 17.69 -26.92
C ALA A 113 11.98 17.93 -25.56
N GLU A 114 12.55 19.12 -25.34
CA GLU A 114 13.15 19.51 -24.06
C GLU A 114 12.11 19.85 -23.00
N LEU A 115 10.94 20.39 -23.40
CA LEU A 115 9.87 20.79 -22.50
C LEU A 115 8.84 19.69 -22.21
N GLN A 116 8.87 18.59 -22.96
CA GLN A 116 7.99 17.44 -22.74
C GLN A 116 8.21 16.87 -21.33
N GLY A 117 7.12 16.57 -20.64
CA GLY A 117 7.16 15.97 -19.30
C GLY A 117 7.31 16.96 -18.15
N ILE A 118 7.58 18.24 -18.42
CA ILE A 118 7.60 19.28 -17.40
C ILE A 118 6.18 19.52 -16.86
N SER A 119 6.07 19.73 -15.55
CA SER A 119 4.81 20.09 -14.87
C SER A 119 4.28 21.44 -15.37
N ARG A 120 3.05 21.45 -15.88
CA ARG A 120 2.39 22.63 -16.45
C ARG A 120 1.50 23.37 -15.44
N HIS A 121 0.67 22.63 -14.74
CA HIS A 121 -0.28 23.18 -13.77
C HIS A 121 -0.62 22.16 -12.69
N ALA A 122 -0.99 22.68 -11.52
CA ALA A 122 -1.60 21.89 -10.47
C ALA A 122 -3.07 21.60 -10.79
N SER A 123 -3.50 20.37 -10.55
CA SER A 123 -4.88 19.92 -10.60
C SER A 123 -5.17 19.09 -9.35
N THR A 124 -6.43 18.71 -9.15
CA THR A 124 -6.85 17.86 -8.03
C THR A 124 -7.13 16.44 -8.54
N HIS A 125 -6.71 15.43 -7.77
CA HIS A 125 -7.00 14.03 -8.09
C HIS A 125 -8.51 13.81 -8.11
N ALA A 126 -9.00 13.10 -9.12
CA ALA A 126 -10.44 12.95 -9.34
C ALA A 126 -11.12 12.13 -8.24
N ALA A 127 -10.41 11.17 -7.62
CA ALA A 127 -10.97 10.24 -6.65
C ALA A 127 -10.36 10.33 -5.25
N GLY A 128 -9.13 10.81 -5.14
CA GLY A 128 -8.23 10.46 -4.04
C GLY A 128 -8.18 11.50 -2.94
N ILE A 129 -8.36 11.01 -1.72
CA ILE A 129 -8.48 11.82 -0.51
C ILE A 129 -7.52 11.27 0.54
N ILE A 130 -6.89 12.19 1.26
CA ILE A 130 -6.07 11.89 2.42
C ILE A 130 -6.89 12.15 3.69
N VAL A 131 -6.82 11.21 4.63
CA VAL A 131 -7.43 11.34 5.96
C VAL A 131 -6.35 11.16 7.02
N GLY A 132 -6.14 12.20 7.84
CA GLY A 132 -5.20 12.20 8.96
C GLY A 132 -5.88 11.97 10.31
N ASP A 133 -5.11 11.50 11.29
CA ASP A 133 -5.50 11.46 12.71
C ASP A 133 -5.34 12.84 13.39
N ARG A 134 -4.44 13.68 12.87
CA ARG A 134 -4.15 15.06 13.28
C ARG A 134 -4.32 16.05 12.12
N PRO A 135 -4.29 17.38 12.36
CA PRO A 135 -4.30 18.38 11.30
C PRO A 135 -3.23 18.10 10.24
N LEU A 136 -3.60 18.05 8.96
CA LEU A 136 -2.70 17.62 7.89
C LEU A 136 -1.47 18.51 7.74
N VAL A 137 -1.56 19.76 8.15
CA VAL A 137 -0.45 20.73 8.17
C VAL A 137 0.71 20.32 9.08
N GLU A 138 0.50 19.41 10.02
CA GLU A 138 1.58 18.83 10.83
C GLU A 138 2.44 17.83 10.04
N TYR A 139 1.88 17.23 8.98
CA TYR A 139 2.57 16.23 8.16
C TYR A 139 3.01 16.77 6.80
N ILE A 140 2.16 17.56 6.15
CA ILE A 140 2.32 17.94 4.74
C ILE A 140 1.87 19.39 4.48
N PRO A 141 2.52 20.10 3.54
CA PRO A 141 2.04 21.38 3.08
C PRO A 141 0.76 21.24 2.26
N LEU A 142 -0.15 22.21 2.40
CA LEU A 142 -1.45 22.24 1.75
C LEU A 142 -1.58 23.46 0.83
N HIS A 143 -2.39 23.33 -0.21
CA HIS A 143 -2.78 24.38 -1.14
C HIS A 143 -4.30 24.54 -1.09
N ARG A 144 -4.79 25.78 -1.16
CA ARG A 144 -6.23 26.05 -1.31
C ARG A 144 -6.62 25.87 -2.76
N GLN A 145 -7.77 25.26 -3.02
CA GLN A 145 -8.23 25.11 -4.40
C GLN A 145 -8.39 26.46 -5.10
N THR A 146 -7.91 26.54 -6.34
CA THR A 146 -7.89 27.77 -7.16
C THR A 146 -9.21 28.05 -7.86
N LYS A 147 -10.13 27.08 -7.93
CA LYS A 147 -11.52 27.28 -8.39
C LYS A 147 -12.42 27.46 -7.17
N GLY A 148 -12.99 28.65 -7.08
CA GLY A 148 -13.56 29.24 -5.88
C GLY A 148 -14.82 28.60 -5.32
N ASP A 149 -15.28 29.22 -4.23
CA ASP A 149 -16.48 28.99 -3.43
C ASP A 149 -17.75 28.75 -4.25
N THR A 150 -17.84 27.58 -4.89
CA THR A 150 -19.10 26.98 -5.29
C THR A 150 -19.49 26.06 -4.14
N GLU A 151 -20.74 26.11 -3.70
CA GLU A 151 -21.27 25.31 -2.58
C GLU A 151 -21.03 23.79 -2.76
N ASP A 152 -20.74 23.35 -3.98
CA ASP A 152 -20.40 21.97 -4.34
C ASP A 152 -18.96 21.55 -4.00
N ASN A 153 -18.06 22.48 -3.68
CA ASN A 153 -16.64 22.16 -3.44
C ASN A 153 -16.38 21.88 -1.95
N ILE A 154 -16.75 20.67 -1.55
CA ILE A 154 -16.73 20.21 -0.16
C ILE A 154 -15.31 20.15 0.43
N LEU A 155 -14.27 19.94 -0.41
CA LEU A 155 -12.88 19.91 0.02
C LEU A 155 -12.19 21.24 -0.29
N LYS A 156 -11.94 22.04 0.75
CA LYS A 156 -11.25 23.34 0.60
C LYS A 156 -9.73 23.22 0.47
N GLN A 157 -9.18 22.04 0.78
CA GLN A 157 -7.75 21.81 0.90
C GLN A 157 -7.31 20.71 -0.07
N VAL A 158 -6.15 20.93 -0.69
CA VAL A 158 -5.44 19.95 -1.52
C VAL A 158 -4.05 19.80 -0.95
N THR A 159 -3.50 18.58 -0.95
CA THR A 159 -2.09 18.37 -0.63
C THR A 159 -1.19 19.16 -1.60
N GLN A 160 0.04 19.51 -1.23
CA GLN A 160 1.04 19.96 -2.22
C GLN A 160 1.94 18.80 -2.67
N PHE A 161 1.93 17.71 -1.92
CA PHE A 161 2.65 16.50 -2.26
C PHE A 161 1.79 15.56 -3.11
N PRO A 162 2.36 14.97 -4.18
CA PRO A 162 1.66 13.99 -5.00
C PRO A 162 1.41 12.70 -4.20
N MET A 163 0.55 11.86 -4.75
CA MET A 163 0.07 10.61 -4.14
C MET A 163 1.20 9.75 -3.56
N GLU A 164 2.23 9.47 -4.35
CA GLU A 164 3.34 8.59 -3.95
C GLU A 164 4.09 9.14 -2.74
N THR A 165 4.24 10.47 -2.66
CA THR A 165 4.89 11.13 -1.53
C THR A 165 4.02 11.04 -0.28
N CYS A 166 2.70 11.29 -0.39
CA CYS A 166 1.77 11.15 0.72
C CYS A 166 1.74 9.72 1.29
N GLU A 167 1.71 8.71 0.42
CA GLU A 167 1.78 7.30 0.82
C GLU A 167 3.11 6.94 1.48
N SER A 168 4.23 7.47 0.98
CA SER A 168 5.56 7.21 1.56
C SER A 168 5.73 7.76 2.97
N ILE A 169 4.98 8.82 3.32
CA ILE A 169 4.92 9.42 4.66
C ILE A 169 4.03 8.59 5.60
N GLY A 170 3.25 7.63 5.06
CA GLY A 170 2.38 6.75 5.83
C GLY A 170 0.95 7.28 5.99
N LEU A 171 0.57 8.34 5.27
CA LEU A 171 -0.78 8.89 5.33
C LEU A 171 -1.80 7.92 4.72
N LEU A 172 -3.00 7.88 5.30
CA LEU A 172 -4.09 7.05 4.80
C LEU A 172 -4.71 7.70 3.55
N LYS A 173 -4.62 6.97 2.44
CA LYS A 173 -5.31 7.26 1.19
C LYS A 173 -6.62 6.49 1.13
N ILE A 174 -7.67 7.17 0.66
CA ILE A 174 -8.96 6.55 0.29
C ILE A 174 -9.37 7.12 -1.06
N ASP A 175 -9.70 6.25 -2.02
CA ASP A 175 -10.26 6.68 -3.30
C ASP A 175 -11.79 6.53 -3.27
N PHE A 176 -12.50 7.65 -3.42
CA PHE A 176 -13.93 7.66 -3.69
C PHE A 176 -14.14 7.86 -5.18
N LEU A 177 -14.51 6.78 -5.87
CA LEU A 177 -14.78 6.78 -7.29
C LEU A 177 -16.27 7.02 -7.55
N GLY A 178 -16.57 7.91 -8.48
CA GLY A 178 -17.93 8.13 -8.97
C GLY A 178 -18.16 7.29 -10.22
N LEU A 179 -19.10 6.35 -10.16
CA LEU A 179 -19.43 5.48 -11.28
C LEU A 179 -20.84 5.77 -11.77
N SER A 180 -20.95 6.33 -12.97
CA SER A 180 -22.24 6.66 -13.61
C SER A 180 -23.12 5.42 -13.83
N THR A 181 -22.51 4.25 -14.04
CA THR A 181 -23.22 2.97 -14.14
C THR A 181 -24.01 2.66 -12.87
N LEU A 182 -23.46 2.93 -11.68
CA LEU A 182 -24.17 2.72 -10.41
C LEU A 182 -25.36 3.69 -10.27
N THR A 183 -25.20 4.93 -10.74
CA THR A 183 -26.30 5.90 -10.84
C THR A 183 -27.42 5.39 -11.74
N LEU A 184 -27.06 4.90 -12.93
CA LEU A 184 -28.03 4.35 -13.89
C LEU A 184 -28.77 3.14 -13.32
N MET A 185 -28.05 2.18 -12.72
CA MET A 185 -28.65 1.00 -12.11
C MET A 185 -29.61 1.36 -10.98
N ARG A 186 -29.23 2.32 -10.11
CA ARG A 186 -30.10 2.80 -9.03
C ARG A 186 -31.39 3.38 -9.60
N ARG A 187 -31.29 4.31 -10.56
CA ARG A 187 -32.47 4.93 -11.19
C ARG A 187 -33.36 3.90 -11.89
N ALA A 188 -32.77 2.89 -12.53
CA ALA A 188 -33.53 1.79 -13.13
C ALA A 188 -34.31 1.00 -12.06
N CYS A 189 -33.68 0.65 -10.93
CA CYS A 189 -34.36 -0.02 -9.82
C CYS A 189 -35.50 0.84 -9.25
N ASP A 190 -35.27 2.14 -9.03
CA ASP A 190 -36.28 3.08 -8.51
C ASP A 190 -37.50 3.17 -9.46
N LEU A 191 -37.27 3.19 -10.77
CA LEU A 191 -38.34 3.21 -11.77
C LEU A 191 -39.11 1.88 -11.83
N ILE A 192 -38.42 0.74 -11.75
CA ILE A 192 -39.07 -0.58 -11.72
C ILE A 192 -39.95 -0.72 -10.48
N GLU A 193 -39.48 -0.27 -9.31
CA GLU A 193 -40.27 -0.26 -8.08
C GLU A 193 -41.50 0.64 -8.24
N LYS A 194 -41.32 1.85 -8.79
CA LYS A 194 -42.42 2.80 -9.02
C LYS A 194 -43.49 2.29 -9.98
N HIS A 195 -43.12 1.60 -11.05
CA HIS A 195 -44.05 1.21 -12.12
C HIS A 195 -44.59 -0.22 -12.00
N HIS A 196 -43.82 -1.12 -11.37
CA HIS A 196 -44.16 -2.53 -11.28
C HIS A 196 -44.29 -3.03 -9.84
N GLY A 197 -43.96 -2.21 -8.83
CA GLY A 197 -43.98 -2.62 -7.42
C GLY A 197 -42.92 -3.65 -7.05
N ILE A 198 -41.94 -3.89 -7.95
CA ILE A 198 -40.88 -4.87 -7.76
C ILE A 198 -39.61 -4.13 -7.33
N ARG A 199 -39.07 -4.50 -6.16
CA ARG A 199 -37.88 -3.86 -5.61
C ARG A 199 -36.61 -4.65 -5.92
N TYR A 200 -35.80 -4.14 -6.83
CA TYR A 200 -34.45 -4.64 -7.10
C TYR A 200 -33.38 -3.84 -6.38
N ASN A 201 -32.28 -4.50 -6.02
CA ASN A 201 -31.06 -3.92 -5.48
C ASN A 201 -29.86 -4.81 -5.82
N MET A 202 -28.64 -4.34 -5.56
CA MET A 202 -27.40 -5.07 -5.90
C MET A 202 -27.31 -6.48 -5.32
N SER A 203 -28.05 -6.78 -4.26
CA SER A 203 -28.00 -8.09 -3.60
C SER A 203 -29.07 -9.08 -4.04
N ASN A 204 -30.09 -8.66 -4.80
CA ASN A 204 -31.17 -9.53 -5.25
C ASN A 204 -31.32 -9.61 -6.78
N ILE A 205 -30.55 -8.83 -7.53
CA ILE A 205 -30.47 -8.99 -8.99
C ILE A 205 -29.80 -10.35 -9.27
N PRO A 206 -30.45 -11.26 -9.99
CA PRO A 206 -29.87 -12.56 -10.29
C PRO A 206 -28.70 -12.39 -11.27
N TYR A 207 -27.58 -13.06 -10.99
CA TYR A 207 -26.43 -13.16 -11.89
C TYR A 207 -25.87 -14.59 -11.99
N ARG A 208 -26.50 -15.53 -11.26
CA ARG A 208 -26.20 -16.96 -11.20
C ARG A 208 -27.51 -17.74 -11.02
N PRO A 209 -27.56 -19.02 -11.43
CA PRO A 209 -28.71 -19.87 -11.22
C PRO A 209 -29.19 -19.83 -9.77
N THR A 210 -30.47 -19.60 -9.62
CA THR A 210 -31.17 -19.36 -8.35
C THR A 210 -32.02 -20.55 -7.93
N GLY A 211 -32.33 -21.46 -8.86
CA GLY A 211 -33.28 -22.56 -8.67
C GLY A 211 -34.75 -22.12 -8.84
N ASP A 212 -35.00 -20.83 -9.07
CA ASP A 212 -36.30 -20.32 -9.51
C ASP A 212 -36.35 -20.35 -11.05
N PRO A 213 -37.23 -21.18 -11.66
CA PRO A 213 -37.30 -21.31 -13.11
C PRO A 213 -37.56 -20.00 -13.86
N LYS A 214 -38.23 -19.03 -13.23
CA LYS A 214 -38.51 -17.73 -13.85
C LYS A 214 -37.26 -16.85 -13.88
N LEU A 215 -36.52 -16.78 -12.77
CA LEU A 215 -35.29 -15.99 -12.69
C LEU A 215 -34.16 -16.63 -13.52
N ASP A 216 -34.10 -17.96 -13.55
CA ASP A 216 -33.11 -18.70 -14.32
C ASP A 216 -33.36 -18.55 -15.82
N ARG A 217 -34.63 -18.53 -16.26
CA ARG A 217 -34.99 -18.17 -17.64
C ARG A 217 -34.58 -16.73 -17.98
N MET A 218 -34.79 -15.76 -17.09
CA MET A 218 -34.34 -14.38 -17.32
C MET A 218 -32.80 -14.28 -17.45
N LEU A 219 -32.06 -15.09 -16.68
CA LEU A 219 -30.60 -15.19 -16.80
C LEU A 219 -30.18 -15.78 -18.14
N GLU A 220 -30.81 -16.87 -18.57
CA GLU A 220 -30.57 -17.49 -19.88
C GLU A 220 -30.82 -16.48 -21.01
N GLU A 221 -31.98 -15.79 -21.00
CA GLU A 221 -32.32 -14.75 -21.98
C GLU A 221 -31.29 -13.60 -21.98
N THR A 222 -30.74 -13.25 -20.81
CA THR A 222 -29.68 -12.24 -20.68
C THR A 222 -28.36 -12.72 -21.30
N PHE A 223 -27.96 -13.97 -21.05
CA PHE A 223 -26.75 -14.54 -21.64
C PHE A 223 -26.88 -14.71 -23.16
N GLU A 224 -28.07 -15.07 -23.66
CA GLU A 224 -28.35 -15.11 -25.10
C GLU A 224 -28.24 -13.74 -25.75
N LEU A 225 -28.78 -12.69 -25.12
CA LEU A 225 -28.64 -11.30 -25.58
C LEU A 225 -27.17 -10.89 -25.70
N ILE A 226 -26.37 -11.20 -24.67
CA ILE A 226 -24.92 -10.96 -24.69
C ILE A 226 -24.25 -11.79 -25.80
N GLY A 227 -24.63 -13.05 -25.97
CA GLY A 227 -24.13 -13.95 -27.02
C GLY A 227 -24.53 -13.55 -28.43
N ARG A 228 -25.60 -12.75 -28.62
CA ARG A 228 -25.93 -12.11 -29.91
C ARG A 228 -25.11 -10.84 -30.16
N GLY A 229 -24.38 -10.35 -29.16
CA GLY A 229 -23.61 -9.11 -29.23
C GLY A 229 -24.47 -7.85 -29.09
N GLU A 230 -25.68 -7.97 -28.55
CA GLU A 230 -26.64 -6.88 -28.35
C GLU A 230 -26.31 -6.06 -27.08
N THR A 231 -25.04 -5.72 -26.88
CA THR A 231 -24.51 -5.19 -25.61
C THR A 231 -24.31 -3.68 -25.59
N VAL A 232 -24.96 -2.94 -26.50
CA VAL A 232 -24.92 -1.47 -26.48
C VAL A 232 -25.55 -0.98 -25.18
N GLY A 233 -24.83 -0.15 -24.42
CA GLY A 233 -25.27 0.32 -23.10
C GLY A 233 -25.08 -0.70 -21.96
N VAL A 234 -24.40 -1.84 -22.21
CA VAL A 234 -24.01 -2.79 -21.17
C VAL A 234 -22.55 -2.57 -20.78
N PHE A 235 -22.36 -1.94 -19.62
CA PHE A 235 -21.06 -1.49 -19.11
C PHE A 235 -19.94 -2.54 -19.26
N GLN A 236 -18.75 -2.07 -19.64
CA GLN A 236 -17.53 -2.85 -19.95
C GLN A 236 -17.57 -3.71 -21.23
N ILE A 237 -18.74 -4.02 -21.80
CA ILE A 237 -18.85 -4.91 -22.95
C ILE A 237 -19.50 -4.28 -24.21
N GLU A 238 -19.44 -2.95 -24.32
CA GLU A 238 -20.13 -2.18 -25.37
C GLU A 238 -19.36 -2.07 -26.68
N SER A 239 -18.03 -2.20 -26.65
CA SER A 239 -17.20 -1.94 -27.84
C SER A 239 -17.50 -2.94 -28.97
N SER A 240 -17.42 -2.48 -30.22
CA SER A 240 -17.75 -3.29 -31.40
C SER A 240 -16.92 -4.58 -31.50
N GLY A 241 -15.63 -4.51 -31.16
CA GLY A 241 -14.79 -5.71 -31.17
C GLY A 241 -15.08 -6.65 -29.98
N MET A 242 -15.48 -6.12 -28.81
CA MET A 242 -15.95 -6.95 -27.70
C MET A 242 -17.26 -7.65 -28.06
N GLN A 243 -18.20 -6.95 -28.71
CA GLN A 243 -19.44 -7.53 -29.25
C GLN A 243 -19.15 -8.67 -30.23
N GLN A 244 -18.15 -8.51 -31.10
CA GLN A 244 -17.72 -9.56 -32.01
C GLN A 244 -17.13 -10.76 -31.26
N MET A 245 -16.30 -10.51 -30.26
CA MET A 245 -15.75 -11.58 -29.42
C MET A 245 -16.85 -12.35 -28.71
N LEU A 246 -17.81 -11.66 -28.08
CA LEU A 246 -18.91 -12.28 -27.34
C LEU A 246 -19.83 -13.09 -28.25
N ARG A 247 -20.02 -12.68 -29.51
CA ARG A 247 -20.73 -13.48 -30.53
C ARG A 247 -20.06 -14.82 -30.84
N GLY A 248 -18.73 -14.86 -30.82
CA GLY A 248 -17.96 -16.10 -30.94
C GLY A 248 -17.96 -16.92 -29.64
N MET A 249 -17.86 -16.25 -28.49
CA MET A 249 -17.81 -16.90 -27.18
C MET A 249 -19.14 -17.53 -26.78
N ARG A 250 -20.27 -16.87 -27.07
CA ARG A 250 -21.62 -17.28 -26.63
C ARG A 250 -21.66 -17.62 -25.13
N PRO A 251 -21.45 -16.63 -24.24
CA PRO A 251 -21.41 -16.87 -22.81
C PRO A 251 -22.74 -17.47 -22.32
N THR A 252 -22.66 -18.40 -21.36
CA THR A 252 -23.81 -19.12 -20.77
C THR A 252 -23.83 -19.03 -19.23
N ARG A 253 -22.78 -18.44 -18.65
CA ARG A 253 -22.60 -18.24 -17.22
C ARG A 253 -21.77 -16.99 -16.97
N PHE A 254 -21.87 -16.48 -15.74
CA PHE A 254 -21.17 -15.27 -15.33
C PHE A 254 -19.65 -15.36 -15.49
N GLU A 255 -19.05 -16.53 -15.21
CA GLU A 255 -17.61 -16.78 -15.41
C GLU A 255 -17.12 -16.46 -16.82
N HIS A 256 -17.96 -16.68 -17.84
CA HIS A 256 -17.58 -16.39 -19.22
C HIS A 256 -17.47 -14.88 -19.48
N ILE A 257 -18.30 -14.06 -18.81
CA ILE A 257 -18.19 -12.60 -18.89
C ILE A 257 -16.91 -12.14 -18.22
N ILE A 258 -16.58 -12.69 -17.04
CA ILE A 258 -15.32 -12.41 -16.33
C ILE A 258 -14.11 -12.75 -17.22
N ALA A 259 -14.11 -13.94 -17.82
CA ALA A 259 -13.05 -14.39 -18.71
C ALA A 259 -12.98 -13.50 -19.97
N GLY A 260 -14.12 -13.15 -20.57
CA GLY A 260 -14.19 -12.28 -21.74
C GLY A 260 -13.58 -10.90 -21.48
N ILE A 261 -13.94 -10.25 -20.38
CA ILE A 261 -13.36 -8.95 -19.98
C ILE A 261 -11.85 -9.06 -19.71
N SER A 262 -11.40 -10.20 -19.18
CA SER A 262 -9.99 -10.43 -18.88
C SER A 262 -9.17 -10.69 -20.16
N LEU A 263 -9.72 -11.47 -21.11
CA LEU A 263 -9.07 -11.84 -22.37
C LEU A 263 -9.07 -10.73 -23.42
N TYR A 264 -10.06 -9.84 -23.41
CA TYR A 264 -10.20 -8.77 -24.39
C TYR A 264 -9.26 -7.59 -24.08
N ARG A 265 -7.96 -7.88 -24.10
CA ARG A 265 -6.85 -6.93 -23.88
C ARG A 265 -5.73 -7.22 -24.89
N PRO A 266 -4.93 -6.22 -25.28
CA PRO A 266 -3.77 -6.46 -26.15
C PRO A 266 -2.87 -7.54 -25.55
N GLY A 267 -2.53 -8.60 -26.29
CA GLY A 267 -1.80 -9.77 -25.80
C GLY A 267 -2.70 -11.00 -25.59
N PRO A 268 -3.52 -11.08 -24.52
CA PRO A 268 -4.40 -12.22 -24.28
C PRO A 268 -5.49 -12.40 -25.34
N MET A 269 -5.77 -11.36 -26.13
CA MET A 269 -6.72 -11.44 -27.24
C MET A 269 -6.42 -12.58 -28.22
N ASP A 270 -5.15 -12.92 -28.40
CA ASP A 270 -4.74 -14.01 -29.31
C ASP A 270 -5.21 -15.39 -28.83
N TYR A 271 -5.55 -15.52 -27.54
CA TYR A 271 -6.09 -16.75 -26.95
C TYR A 271 -7.61 -16.86 -27.01
N ILE A 272 -8.32 -15.79 -27.39
CA ILE A 272 -9.79 -15.82 -27.51
C ILE A 272 -10.26 -16.94 -28.45
N PRO A 273 -9.68 -17.16 -29.64
CA PRO A 273 -10.09 -18.26 -30.52
C PRO A 273 -9.92 -19.64 -29.86
N THR A 274 -8.77 -19.90 -29.23
CA THR A 274 -8.47 -21.14 -28.52
C THR A 274 -9.42 -21.34 -27.35
N TYR A 275 -9.67 -20.30 -26.56
CA TYR A 275 -10.63 -20.32 -25.46
C TYR A 275 -12.03 -20.70 -25.95
N ASN A 276 -12.50 -20.07 -27.03
CA ASN A 276 -13.81 -20.34 -27.61
C ASN A 276 -13.90 -21.77 -28.16
N ASN A 277 -12.88 -22.25 -28.88
CA ASN A 277 -12.86 -23.61 -29.43
C ASN A 277 -12.92 -24.68 -28.33
N ARG A 278 -12.16 -24.48 -27.25
CA ARG A 278 -12.17 -25.40 -26.10
C ARG A 278 -13.47 -25.32 -25.32
N MET A 279 -14.02 -24.13 -25.13
CA MET A 279 -15.32 -23.92 -24.50
C MET A 279 -16.46 -24.64 -25.26
N HIS A 280 -16.42 -24.61 -26.60
CA HIS A 280 -17.41 -25.28 -27.45
C HIS A 280 -17.10 -26.77 -27.72
N GLY A 281 -16.04 -27.32 -27.13
CA GLY A 281 -15.63 -28.71 -27.32
C GLY A 281 -15.13 -29.04 -28.73
N ILE A 282 -14.78 -28.03 -29.53
CA ILE A 282 -14.20 -28.18 -30.88
C ILE A 282 -12.74 -28.60 -30.77
N GLU A 283 -12.03 -28.07 -29.77
CA GLU A 283 -10.64 -28.40 -29.46
C GLU A 283 -10.57 -29.08 -28.08
N PRO A 284 -9.84 -30.21 -27.93
CA PRO A 284 -9.62 -30.82 -26.64
C PRO A 284 -8.78 -29.90 -25.72
N VAL A 285 -9.14 -29.87 -24.43
CA VAL A 285 -8.35 -29.13 -23.43
C VAL A 285 -7.10 -29.92 -23.09
N HIS A 286 -5.94 -29.36 -23.39
CA HIS A 286 -4.65 -29.91 -23.01
C HIS A 286 -4.06 -29.15 -21.82
N TYR A 287 -3.58 -29.89 -20.82
CA TYR A 287 -2.86 -29.37 -19.67
C TYR A 287 -1.42 -29.85 -19.73
N HIS A 288 -0.46 -28.94 -19.50
CA HIS A 288 0.96 -29.30 -19.41
C HIS A 288 1.24 -30.30 -18.27
N HIS A 289 0.42 -30.27 -17.22
CA HIS A 289 0.55 -31.18 -16.09
C HIS A 289 -0.84 -31.47 -15.47
N PRO A 290 -1.13 -32.70 -15.00
CA PRO A 290 -2.45 -33.05 -14.44
C PRO A 290 -2.92 -32.15 -13.29
N LYS A 291 -2.00 -31.66 -12.44
CA LYS A 291 -2.34 -30.73 -11.36
C LYS A 291 -2.91 -29.39 -11.85
N LEU A 292 -2.59 -28.97 -13.08
CA LEU A 292 -3.11 -27.72 -13.64
C LEU A 292 -4.61 -27.79 -13.93
N GLU A 293 -5.18 -28.98 -14.11
CA GLU A 293 -6.61 -29.14 -14.41
C GLU A 293 -7.47 -28.48 -13.34
N LYS A 294 -7.17 -28.68 -12.06
CA LYS A 294 -7.94 -28.10 -10.95
C LYS A 294 -7.89 -26.57 -10.91
N ILE A 295 -6.82 -25.98 -11.43
CA ILE A 295 -6.55 -24.54 -11.39
C ILE A 295 -7.14 -23.85 -12.63
N LEU A 296 -6.99 -24.50 -13.79
CA LEU A 296 -7.30 -23.92 -15.11
C LEU A 296 -8.58 -24.50 -15.73
N ALA A 297 -9.30 -25.41 -15.06
CA ALA A 297 -10.56 -25.96 -15.57
C ALA A 297 -11.60 -24.86 -15.87
N GLU A 298 -11.69 -23.85 -15.02
CA GLU A 298 -12.62 -22.72 -15.23
C GLU A 298 -12.28 -21.86 -16.45
N THR A 299 -11.04 -21.94 -16.94
CA THR A 299 -10.53 -21.17 -18.09
C THR A 299 -10.05 -22.06 -19.23
N TYR A 300 -10.52 -23.31 -19.28
CA TYR A 300 -10.24 -24.27 -20.35
C TYR A 300 -8.73 -24.45 -20.64
N GLY A 301 -7.93 -24.53 -19.58
CA GLY A 301 -6.48 -24.76 -19.67
C GLY A 301 -5.66 -23.53 -20.03
N ILE A 302 -6.26 -22.34 -20.07
CA ILE A 302 -5.59 -21.08 -20.39
C ILE A 302 -5.39 -20.29 -19.10
N LEU A 303 -4.19 -19.75 -18.86
CA LEU A 303 -3.94 -18.84 -17.73
C LEU A 303 -4.59 -17.50 -18.01
N VAL A 304 -5.53 -17.06 -17.16
CA VAL A 304 -6.24 -15.78 -17.33
C VAL A 304 -6.08 -14.89 -16.09
N TYR A 305 -6.05 -15.49 -14.89
CA TYR A 305 -6.08 -14.77 -13.62
C TYR A 305 -4.72 -14.77 -12.89
N GLN A 306 -4.43 -13.72 -12.14
CA GLN A 306 -3.24 -13.63 -11.29
C GLN A 306 -3.29 -14.67 -10.15
N GLU A 307 -4.48 -15.00 -9.68
CA GLU A 307 -4.71 -16.05 -8.69
C GLU A 307 -4.31 -17.42 -9.23
N GLN A 308 -4.57 -17.68 -10.52
CA GLN A 308 -4.15 -18.93 -11.15
C GLN A 308 -2.63 -19.02 -11.18
N ILE A 309 -1.93 -17.92 -11.48
CA ILE A 309 -0.46 -17.86 -11.42
C ILE A 309 0.03 -18.18 -10.00
N MET A 310 -0.59 -17.60 -8.98
CA MET A 310 -0.24 -17.87 -7.58
C MET A 310 -0.53 -19.32 -7.17
N GLN A 311 -1.67 -19.88 -7.61
CA GLN A 311 -2.05 -21.27 -7.37
C GLN A 311 -1.09 -22.23 -8.06
N VAL A 312 -0.69 -21.97 -9.31
CA VAL A 312 0.29 -22.78 -10.03
C VAL A 312 1.64 -22.76 -9.31
N ALA A 313 2.13 -21.58 -8.93
CA ALA A 313 3.39 -21.46 -8.20
C ALA A 313 3.37 -22.23 -6.87
N SER A 314 2.26 -22.15 -6.13
CA SER A 314 2.14 -22.81 -4.83
C SER A 314 1.95 -24.34 -4.96
N GLU A 315 1.07 -24.80 -5.84
CA GLU A 315 0.69 -26.22 -5.94
C GLU A 315 1.68 -27.07 -6.78
N LEU A 316 2.34 -26.47 -7.78
CA LEU A 316 3.26 -27.18 -8.66
C LEU A 316 4.75 -26.92 -8.36
N PHE A 317 5.08 -25.83 -7.67
CA PHE A 317 6.48 -25.45 -7.43
C PHE A 317 6.79 -25.15 -5.95
N GLY A 318 5.82 -25.38 -5.05
CA GLY A 318 6.04 -25.28 -3.61
C GLY A 318 6.22 -23.86 -3.07
N TYR A 319 5.86 -22.83 -3.84
CA TYR A 319 5.93 -21.45 -3.37
C TYR A 319 5.05 -21.27 -2.13
N LYS A 320 5.57 -20.57 -1.13
CA LYS A 320 4.71 -20.00 -0.08
C LYS A 320 3.84 -18.91 -0.70
N LEU A 321 2.63 -18.73 -0.18
CA LEU A 321 1.69 -17.75 -0.74
C LEU A 321 2.23 -16.30 -0.78
N GLY A 322 3.03 -15.90 0.22
CA GLY A 322 3.73 -14.61 0.21
C GLY A 322 4.82 -14.50 -0.87
N GLU A 323 5.52 -15.61 -1.17
CA GLU A 323 6.50 -15.69 -2.25
C GLU A 323 5.82 -15.71 -3.62
N ALA A 324 4.62 -16.28 -3.71
CA ALA A 324 3.81 -16.27 -4.92
C ALA A 324 3.33 -14.85 -5.29
N ASP A 325 3.00 -13.99 -4.30
CA ASP A 325 2.73 -12.56 -4.56
C ASP A 325 3.99 -11.81 -4.99
N LEU A 326 5.16 -12.12 -4.40
CA LEU A 326 6.44 -11.54 -4.85
C LEU A 326 6.73 -11.91 -6.31
N MET A 327 6.52 -13.17 -6.68
CA MET A 327 6.64 -13.63 -8.06
C MET A 327 5.65 -12.87 -8.95
N ARG A 328 4.35 -12.86 -8.63
CA ARG A 328 3.33 -12.10 -9.36
C ARG A 328 3.78 -10.65 -9.61
N ARG A 329 4.30 -9.96 -8.59
CA ARG A 329 4.83 -8.58 -8.73
C ARG A 329 6.05 -8.50 -9.63
N ALA A 330 6.99 -9.43 -9.50
CA ALA A 330 8.18 -9.50 -10.35
C ALA A 330 7.78 -9.64 -11.82
N VAL A 331 6.80 -10.52 -12.09
CA VAL A 331 6.30 -10.72 -13.45
C VAL A 331 5.49 -9.51 -13.94
N SER A 332 4.63 -8.89 -13.12
CA SER A 332 3.91 -7.66 -13.48
C SER A 332 4.83 -6.44 -13.71
N LYS A 333 5.95 -6.32 -12.98
CA LYS A 333 6.90 -5.19 -13.09
C LYS A 333 7.96 -5.38 -14.18
N LYS A 334 8.01 -6.55 -14.83
CA LYS A 334 8.96 -6.89 -15.93
C LYS A 334 10.43 -6.65 -15.59
N LYS A 335 10.83 -6.86 -14.34
CA LYS A 335 12.24 -6.76 -13.96
C LYS A 335 12.97 -8.02 -14.44
N LYS A 336 13.71 -7.91 -15.54
CA LYS A 336 14.45 -9.03 -16.17
C LYS A 336 15.25 -9.84 -15.15
N GLU A 337 15.93 -9.17 -14.23
CA GLU A 337 16.72 -9.82 -13.17
C GLU A 337 15.87 -10.66 -12.22
N ASP A 338 14.67 -10.18 -11.84
CA ASP A 338 13.80 -10.90 -10.91
C ASP A 338 13.06 -12.05 -11.60
N LEU A 339 12.73 -11.90 -12.89
CA LEU A 339 12.18 -12.97 -13.73
C LEU A 339 13.15 -14.14 -13.86
N GLN A 340 14.43 -13.86 -14.15
CA GLN A 340 15.45 -14.90 -14.26
C GLN A 340 15.66 -15.66 -12.95
N LYS A 341 15.63 -14.96 -11.80
CA LYS A 341 15.68 -15.60 -10.49
C LYS A 341 14.52 -16.57 -10.28
N HIS A 342 13.29 -16.15 -10.59
CA HIS A 342 12.13 -17.03 -10.45
C HIS A 342 12.13 -18.18 -11.46
N ARG A 343 12.61 -17.97 -12.69
CA ARG A 343 12.78 -19.06 -13.66
C ARG A 343 13.72 -20.14 -13.14
N ALA A 344 14.85 -19.74 -12.56
CA ALA A 344 15.79 -20.67 -11.93
C ALA A 344 15.15 -21.47 -10.78
N ILE A 345 14.35 -20.80 -9.94
CA ILE A 345 13.60 -21.47 -8.87
C ILE A 345 12.60 -22.49 -9.44
N PHE A 346 11.89 -22.16 -10.51
CA PHE A 346 10.95 -23.08 -11.16
C PHE A 346 11.65 -24.34 -11.70
N MET A 347 12.82 -24.19 -12.35
CA MET A 347 13.58 -25.33 -12.86
C MET A 347 14.14 -26.20 -11.73
N GLU A 348 14.59 -25.58 -10.63
CA GLU A 348 15.13 -26.30 -9.47
C GLU A 348 14.03 -27.01 -8.66
N GLN A 349 12.87 -26.39 -8.50
CA GLN A 349 11.77 -26.91 -7.68
C GLN A 349 10.87 -27.86 -8.45
N GLY A 350 10.69 -27.68 -9.77
CA GLY A 350 9.82 -28.52 -10.59
C GLY A 350 10.00 -30.03 -10.32
N PRO A 351 11.22 -30.58 -10.46
CA PRO A 351 11.47 -31.99 -10.23
C PRO A 351 11.14 -32.45 -8.80
N LYS A 352 11.33 -31.58 -7.80
CA LYS A 352 11.03 -31.87 -6.38
C LYS A 352 9.52 -31.99 -6.13
N TYR A 353 8.69 -31.38 -6.98
CA TYR A 353 7.22 -31.39 -6.86
C TYR A 353 6.51 -32.23 -7.95
N GLY A 354 7.28 -33.02 -8.70
CA GLY A 354 6.79 -33.98 -9.69
C GLY A 354 6.53 -33.38 -11.08
N VAL A 355 7.14 -32.24 -11.40
CA VAL A 355 7.08 -31.60 -12.72
C VAL A 355 8.46 -31.71 -13.37
N ASP A 356 8.56 -32.35 -14.53
CA ASP A 356 9.84 -32.43 -15.24
C ASP A 356 10.30 -31.04 -15.73
N GLU A 357 11.59 -30.90 -16.02
CA GLU A 357 12.21 -29.61 -16.36
C GLU A 357 11.62 -29.00 -17.65
N GLU A 358 11.27 -29.82 -18.65
CA GLU A 358 10.68 -29.34 -19.90
C GLU A 358 9.27 -28.79 -19.66
N THR A 359 8.46 -29.51 -18.87
CA THR A 359 7.13 -29.07 -18.46
C THR A 359 7.19 -27.82 -17.57
N ALA A 360 8.16 -27.76 -16.64
CA ALA A 360 8.37 -26.59 -15.80
C ALA A 360 8.73 -25.34 -16.61
N ALA A 361 9.57 -25.49 -17.64
CA ALA A 361 9.93 -24.41 -18.56
C ALA A 361 8.70 -23.88 -19.32
N LYS A 362 7.89 -24.78 -19.89
CA LYS A 362 6.66 -24.41 -20.61
C LYS A 362 5.67 -23.67 -19.71
N ILE A 363 5.45 -24.16 -18.48
CA ILE A 363 4.55 -23.50 -17.51
C ILE A 363 5.08 -22.11 -17.13
N PHE A 364 6.39 -21.95 -16.96
CA PHE A 364 6.96 -20.64 -16.65
C PHE A 364 6.85 -19.67 -17.84
N ASP A 365 7.07 -20.15 -19.07
CA ASP A 365 6.90 -19.34 -20.28
C ASP A 365 5.44 -18.86 -20.44
N ASP A 366 4.46 -19.72 -20.14
CA ASP A 366 3.04 -19.32 -20.10
C ASP A 366 2.78 -18.25 -19.03
N ILE A 367 3.34 -18.40 -17.83
CA ILE A 367 3.21 -17.40 -16.75
C ILE A 367 3.84 -16.07 -17.15
N GLU A 368 5.04 -16.08 -17.74
CA GLU A 368 5.74 -14.87 -18.19
C GLU A 368 4.95 -14.15 -19.29
N PHE A 369 4.38 -14.91 -20.22
CA PHE A 369 3.51 -14.37 -21.26
C PHE A 369 2.26 -13.70 -20.66
N PHE A 370 1.56 -14.39 -19.75
CA PHE A 370 0.26 -13.96 -19.23
C PHE A 370 0.31 -12.94 -18.10
N ALA A 371 1.36 -12.91 -17.30
CA ALA A 371 1.50 -11.94 -16.22
C ALA A 371 1.67 -10.49 -16.69
N ASN A 372 1.96 -10.30 -17.98
CA ASN A 372 1.80 -9.01 -18.63
C ASN A 372 0.36 -8.48 -18.56
N TYR A 373 -0.63 -9.36 -18.29
CA TYR A 373 -2.04 -9.09 -18.53
C TYR A 373 -3.04 -9.69 -17.52
N GLY A 374 -2.59 -10.52 -16.55
CA GLY A 374 -3.47 -11.21 -15.60
C GLY A 374 -4.35 -10.29 -14.74
N PHE A 375 -5.53 -10.79 -14.33
CA PHE A 375 -6.58 -10.07 -13.57
C PHE A 375 -6.76 -10.63 -12.13
N ASN A 376 -7.31 -9.87 -11.16
CA ASN A 376 -7.41 -10.23 -9.70
C ASN A 376 -8.86 -10.61 -9.27
N LYS A 377 -9.03 -11.55 -8.32
CA LYS A 377 -10.28 -12.31 -7.98
C LYS A 377 -10.72 -12.37 -6.49
N CYS A 378 -9.93 -11.92 -5.47
CA CYS A 378 -10.32 -11.57 -4.04
C CYS A 378 -10.41 -12.64 -2.86
N LEU A 379 -10.87 -12.22 -1.63
CA LEU A 379 -10.52 -12.50 -0.18
C LEU A 379 -10.81 -13.89 0.53
N VAL A 380 -10.40 -14.11 1.82
CA VAL A 380 -10.50 -15.42 2.62
C VAL A 380 -11.27 -15.35 3.96
N ALA A 381 -11.56 -16.51 4.58
CA ALA A 381 -12.50 -16.70 5.70
C ALA A 381 -12.06 -16.16 7.08
N GLU A 382 -10.78 -16.14 7.42
CA GLU A 382 -10.31 -15.65 8.74
C GLU A 382 -10.28 -14.11 8.84
N THR A 383 -10.64 -13.41 7.76
CA THR A 383 -10.74 -11.96 7.76
C THR A 383 -11.73 -11.51 8.83
N GLU A 384 -11.24 -10.78 9.82
CA GLU A 384 -12.04 -10.15 10.87
C GLU A 384 -12.88 -9.03 10.28
N ILE A 385 -14.13 -8.97 10.74
CA ILE A 385 -15.13 -7.99 10.36
C ILE A 385 -15.86 -7.58 11.63
N VAL A 386 -16.01 -6.28 11.79
CA VAL A 386 -16.73 -5.70 12.93
C VAL A 386 -18.22 -5.70 12.57
N ASP A 387 -19.04 -6.35 13.39
CA ASP A 387 -20.49 -6.17 13.35
C ASP A 387 -20.82 -4.75 13.78
N ALA A 388 -21.23 -3.95 12.81
CA ALA A 388 -21.53 -2.55 13.00
C ALA A 388 -22.72 -2.30 13.94
N ALA A 389 -23.60 -3.29 14.16
CA ALA A 389 -24.75 -3.15 15.06
C ALA A 389 -24.36 -3.36 16.54
N THR A 390 -23.38 -4.22 16.83
CA THR A 390 -23.03 -4.63 18.19
C THR A 390 -21.62 -4.23 18.62
N GLY A 391 -20.75 -3.85 17.68
CA GLY A 391 -19.32 -3.62 17.90
C GLY A 391 -18.50 -4.89 18.12
N ALA A 392 -19.13 -6.07 18.02
CA ALA A 392 -18.45 -7.36 18.14
C ALA A 392 -17.61 -7.65 16.91
N ILE A 393 -16.46 -8.29 17.09
CA ILE A 393 -15.60 -8.73 16.00
C ILE A 393 -15.95 -10.19 15.68
N TYR A 394 -16.30 -10.46 14.44
CA TYR A 394 -16.54 -11.80 13.89
C TYR A 394 -15.59 -12.05 12.72
N THR A 395 -15.42 -13.29 12.28
CA THR A 395 -14.68 -13.60 11.05
C THR A 395 -15.63 -13.85 9.88
N ILE A 396 -15.19 -13.63 8.63
CA ILE A 396 -15.96 -14.04 7.41
C ILE A 396 -16.38 -15.51 7.50
N GLY A 397 -15.55 -16.37 8.10
CA GLY A 397 -15.83 -17.77 8.37
C GLY A 397 -16.95 -18.00 9.38
N ASP A 398 -17.08 -17.16 10.42
CA ASP A 398 -18.19 -17.25 11.38
C ASP A 398 -19.54 -16.95 10.73
N ILE A 399 -19.55 -16.04 9.76
CA ILE A 399 -20.77 -15.73 8.99
C ILE A 399 -21.04 -16.79 7.92
N ALA A 400 -20.00 -17.23 7.20
CA ALA A 400 -20.12 -18.23 6.13
C ALA A 400 -20.50 -19.62 6.65
N SER A 401 -20.11 -19.96 7.89
CA SER A 401 -20.49 -21.21 8.57
C SER A 401 -21.86 -21.14 9.24
N GLY A 402 -22.53 -19.99 9.24
CA GLY A 402 -23.81 -19.78 9.91
C GLY A 402 -23.73 -19.74 11.43
N LYS A 403 -22.52 -19.73 12.01
CA LYS A 403 -22.30 -19.60 13.47
C LYS A 403 -22.76 -18.25 14.00
N VAL A 404 -22.57 -17.20 13.20
CA VAL A 404 -23.03 -15.85 13.49
C VAL A 404 -23.90 -15.40 12.33
N ALA A 405 -25.18 -15.22 12.61
CA ALA A 405 -26.08 -14.57 11.68
C ALA A 405 -25.91 -13.05 11.84
N LEU A 406 -25.06 -12.47 11.00
CA LEU A 406 -25.06 -11.02 10.81
C LEU A 406 -26.33 -10.69 10.05
N ASN A 407 -27.45 -10.52 10.76
CA ASN A 407 -28.74 -10.25 10.13
C ASN A 407 -28.85 -8.80 9.69
N GLU A 408 -28.15 -7.90 10.37
CA GLU A 408 -28.16 -6.46 10.14
C GLU A 408 -26.71 -5.97 10.08
N THR A 409 -26.43 -5.04 9.18
CA THR A 409 -25.21 -4.24 9.12
C THR A 409 -25.63 -2.76 9.18
N ILE A 410 -24.69 -1.86 9.42
CA ILE A 410 -24.97 -0.45 9.24
C ILE A 410 -24.79 -0.13 7.77
N THR A 411 -25.90 0.22 7.12
CA THR A 411 -25.92 0.77 5.76
C THR A 411 -26.32 2.23 5.82
N CYS A 412 -26.00 3.00 4.79
CA CYS A 412 -26.50 4.36 4.69
C CYS A 412 -27.85 4.33 3.98
N ALA A 413 -28.90 4.82 4.63
CA ALA A 413 -30.17 5.14 3.98
C ALA A 413 -29.89 6.21 2.94
N VAL A 414 -29.85 5.79 1.68
CA VAL A 414 -29.44 6.61 0.52
C VAL A 414 -30.30 7.87 0.40
N ASP A 415 -31.58 7.73 0.73
CA ASP A 415 -32.61 8.76 0.72
C ASP A 415 -32.50 9.76 1.89
N GLN A 416 -32.06 9.31 3.06
CA GLN A 416 -32.09 10.10 4.30
C GLN A 416 -30.72 10.52 4.80
N MET A 417 -29.64 10.03 4.18
CA MET A 417 -28.26 10.27 4.60
C MET A 417 -27.96 9.91 6.05
N ARG A 418 -28.71 8.93 6.57
CA ARG A 418 -28.56 8.43 7.95
C ARG A 418 -28.08 6.99 7.92
N LEU A 419 -27.19 6.68 8.84
CA LEU A 419 -26.86 5.30 9.15
C LEU A 419 -28.13 4.61 9.64
N GLN A 420 -28.54 3.57 8.93
CA GLN A 420 -29.66 2.72 9.27
C GLN A 420 -29.21 1.26 9.32
N ARG A 421 -30.01 0.43 9.97
CA ARG A 421 -29.81 -1.02 9.96
C ARG A 421 -30.24 -1.54 8.59
N GLY A 422 -29.30 -2.14 7.86
CA GLY A 422 -29.53 -2.79 6.57
C GLY A 422 -29.39 -4.30 6.73
N ARG A 423 -30.27 -5.09 6.13
CA ARG A 423 -30.23 -6.55 6.28
C ARG A 423 -29.10 -7.15 5.45
N VAL A 424 -28.26 -8.02 6.01
CA VAL A 424 -27.30 -8.81 5.23
C VAL A 424 -28.07 -9.92 4.52
N THR A 425 -27.91 -10.01 3.21
CA THR A 425 -28.76 -10.83 2.34
C THR A 425 -28.15 -12.17 1.95
N ALA A 426 -26.83 -12.29 1.86
CA ALA A 426 -26.15 -13.56 1.56
C ALA A 426 -24.67 -13.55 1.97
N VAL A 427 -24.12 -14.76 2.19
CA VAL A 427 -22.68 -15.00 2.42
C VAL A 427 -22.23 -16.11 1.49
N MET A 428 -21.16 -15.87 0.72
CA MET A 428 -20.67 -16.81 -0.31
C MET A 428 -19.46 -17.61 0.21
N SER A 429 -19.56 -18.95 0.16
CA SER A 429 -18.55 -19.89 0.67
C SER A 429 -17.80 -20.58 -0.48
N ASN A 430 -16.46 -20.57 -0.43
CA ASN A 430 -15.57 -21.22 -1.40
C ASN A 430 -15.03 -22.59 -0.92
N GLY A 431 -15.80 -23.31 -0.10
CA GLY A 431 -15.52 -24.69 0.30
C GLY A 431 -14.61 -24.86 1.52
N VAL A 432 -14.61 -26.07 2.09
CA VAL A 432 -13.92 -26.41 3.35
C VAL A 432 -12.57 -27.05 3.04
N ARG A 433 -11.49 -26.48 3.58
CA ARG A 433 -10.13 -27.05 3.53
C ARG A 433 -9.75 -27.61 4.91
N PRO A 434 -9.01 -28.71 5.01
CA PRO A 434 -8.60 -29.27 6.30
C PRO A 434 -7.65 -28.31 7.05
N VAL A 435 -8.01 -28.03 8.31
CA VAL A 435 -7.26 -27.15 9.23
C VAL A 435 -6.81 -27.99 10.43
N TYR A 436 -5.52 -27.98 10.70
CA TYR A 436 -4.87 -28.71 11.78
C TYR A 436 -4.72 -27.81 12.99
N THR A 437 -4.89 -28.37 14.19
CA THR A 437 -4.61 -27.65 15.45
C THR A 437 -3.27 -28.10 16.00
N LEU A 438 -2.25 -27.26 15.88
CA LEU A 438 -0.97 -27.49 16.54
C LEU A 438 -1.07 -27.04 17.99
N THR A 439 -0.72 -27.92 18.93
CA THR A 439 -0.62 -27.60 20.36
C THR A 439 0.80 -27.81 20.82
N THR A 440 1.45 -26.75 21.32
CA THR A 440 2.78 -26.87 21.90
C THR A 440 2.70 -27.40 23.32
N ARG A 441 3.78 -28.03 23.79
CA ARG A 441 3.94 -28.45 25.19
C ARG A 441 3.82 -27.28 26.20
N THR A 442 4.03 -26.04 25.76
CA THR A 442 3.84 -24.82 26.57
C THR A 442 2.38 -24.35 26.61
N GLY A 443 1.43 -25.13 26.07
CA GLY A 443 0.00 -24.83 26.09
C GLY A 443 -0.45 -23.85 25.01
N ARG A 444 0.43 -23.42 24.10
CA ARG A 444 0.06 -22.54 22.98
C ARG A 444 -0.63 -23.37 21.90
N ARG A 445 -1.71 -22.84 21.35
CA ARG A 445 -2.48 -23.50 20.28
C ARG A 445 -2.60 -22.59 19.09
N ILE A 446 -2.47 -23.15 17.90
CA ILE A 446 -2.70 -22.45 16.65
C ILE A 446 -3.45 -23.38 15.71
N LYS A 447 -4.48 -22.86 15.06
CA LYS A 447 -5.22 -23.54 14.00
C LYS A 447 -4.72 -23.01 12.67
N ALA A 448 -4.25 -23.88 11.80
CA ALA A 448 -3.75 -23.48 10.50
C ALA A 448 -3.92 -24.61 9.47
N THR A 449 -3.92 -24.29 8.18
CA THR A 449 -3.99 -25.28 7.11
C THR A 449 -2.75 -26.18 7.09
N ALA A 450 -2.87 -27.36 6.50
CA ALA A 450 -1.81 -28.37 6.39
C ALA A 450 -0.45 -27.77 5.93
N ASN A 451 -0.52 -26.87 4.96
CA ASN A 451 0.63 -26.21 4.35
C ASN A 451 1.15 -24.97 5.12
N HIS A 452 0.62 -24.66 6.30
CA HIS A 452 1.05 -23.49 7.05
C HIS A 452 2.46 -23.71 7.62
N PRO A 453 3.44 -22.85 7.29
CA PRO A 453 4.83 -23.11 7.64
C PRO A 453 5.12 -22.69 9.08
N PHE A 454 5.70 -23.60 9.86
CA PHE A 454 6.30 -23.33 11.15
C PHE A 454 7.81 -23.38 11.03
N LEU A 455 8.47 -22.37 11.58
CA LEU A 455 9.93 -22.38 11.67
C LEU A 455 10.31 -23.47 12.69
N THR A 456 11.08 -24.46 12.27
CA THR A 456 11.73 -25.45 13.14
C THR A 456 13.22 -25.13 13.23
N PHE A 457 13.98 -25.87 14.05
CA PHE A 457 15.44 -25.67 14.14
C PHE A 457 16.17 -25.92 12.81
N ASP A 458 15.64 -26.81 11.97
CA ASP A 458 16.22 -27.17 10.67
C ASP A 458 15.61 -26.37 9.50
N GLY A 459 14.86 -25.30 9.80
CA GLY A 459 14.21 -24.43 8.81
C GLY A 459 12.69 -24.51 8.83
N TRP A 460 12.04 -23.87 7.85
CA TRP A 460 10.58 -23.83 7.78
C TRP A 460 10.02 -25.16 7.31
N ARG A 461 9.09 -25.73 8.08
CA ARG A 461 8.38 -26.97 7.76
C ARG A 461 6.88 -26.72 7.80
N ASN A 462 6.15 -27.28 6.85
CA ASN A 462 4.68 -27.18 6.81
C ASN A 462 4.07 -27.99 7.96
N LEU A 463 2.94 -27.52 8.50
CA LEU A 463 2.27 -28.13 9.63
C LEU A 463 1.98 -29.63 9.44
N GLU A 464 1.59 -30.04 8.24
CA GLU A 464 1.33 -31.44 7.88
C GLU A 464 2.56 -32.34 7.94
N THR A 465 3.76 -31.75 7.86
CA THR A 465 5.04 -32.46 7.94
C THR A 465 5.58 -32.53 9.36
N LEU A 466 4.94 -31.90 10.34
CA LEU A 466 5.37 -31.90 11.73
C LEU A 466 4.78 -33.09 12.50
N CYS A 467 5.61 -33.74 13.30
CA CYS A 467 5.21 -34.82 14.20
C CYS A 467 5.16 -34.34 15.66
N PRO A 468 4.30 -34.92 16.52
CA PRO A 468 4.34 -34.65 17.96
C PRO A 468 5.73 -34.90 18.54
N GLY A 469 6.34 -33.85 19.12
CA GLY A 469 7.73 -33.88 19.61
C GLY A 469 8.66 -32.94 18.84
N ASP A 470 8.31 -32.57 17.60
CA ASP A 470 9.09 -31.62 16.81
C ASP A 470 9.14 -30.23 17.47
N LEU A 471 10.34 -29.65 17.48
CA LEU A 471 10.58 -28.34 18.07
C LEU A 471 10.32 -27.25 17.04
N ILE A 472 9.22 -26.52 17.24
CA ILE A 472 8.88 -25.32 16.46
C ILE A 472 9.30 -24.04 17.21
N ALA A 473 9.84 -23.07 16.48
CA ALA A 473 10.13 -21.74 16.95
C ALA A 473 8.82 -20.97 17.17
N THR A 474 8.58 -20.59 18.42
CA THR A 474 7.47 -19.72 18.80
C THR A 474 8.05 -18.39 19.31
N PRO A 475 7.56 -17.21 18.88
CA PRO A 475 7.99 -15.95 19.45
C PRO A 475 7.71 -15.97 20.96
N ARG A 476 8.73 -15.62 21.76
CA ARG A 476 8.71 -15.89 23.21
C ARG A 476 7.68 -15.01 23.97
N ARG A 477 7.43 -13.75 23.53
CA ARG A 477 6.17 -12.93 23.52
C ARG A 477 6.46 -11.41 23.30
N LEU A 478 5.47 -10.63 22.83
CA LEU A 478 5.17 -9.23 23.22
C LEU A 478 4.40 -9.33 24.56
N PRO A 479 5.09 -9.39 25.71
CA PRO A 479 5.56 -8.22 26.45
C PRO A 479 7.05 -8.30 26.74
N VAL A 480 7.69 -7.13 26.83
CA VAL A 480 9.13 -6.96 26.69
C VAL A 480 9.85 -6.93 28.03
N GLU A 481 9.61 -7.92 28.88
CA GLU A 481 10.38 -8.11 30.12
C GLU A 481 11.14 -9.44 30.06
N GLY A 482 12.44 -9.39 30.34
CA GLY A 482 13.31 -10.57 30.35
C GLY A 482 13.23 -11.20 31.73
N SER A 483 13.59 -12.48 31.83
CA SER A 483 13.44 -13.24 33.08
C SER A 483 14.75 -13.45 33.82
N GLU A 484 15.88 -13.10 33.20
CA GLU A 484 17.20 -13.29 33.80
C GLU A 484 17.58 -12.07 34.62
N THR A 485 17.94 -12.30 35.88
CA THR A 485 18.54 -11.29 36.75
C THR A 485 20.02 -11.56 36.90
N TRP A 486 20.84 -10.55 36.67
CA TRP A 486 22.27 -10.59 36.95
C TRP A 486 22.58 -9.71 38.16
N ALA A 487 23.60 -10.10 38.92
CA ALA A 487 24.12 -9.23 39.97
C ALA A 487 24.69 -7.94 39.35
N ASP A 488 24.46 -6.79 39.99
CA ASP A 488 24.81 -5.47 39.46
C ASP A 488 26.25 -5.36 38.97
N TYR A 489 27.20 -5.95 39.69
CA TYR A 489 28.63 -5.95 39.30
C TYR A 489 28.88 -6.64 37.94
N ARG A 490 28.09 -7.65 37.56
CA ARG A 490 28.19 -8.32 36.26
C ARG A 490 27.63 -7.48 35.13
N ILE A 491 26.62 -6.66 35.40
CA ILE A 491 26.03 -5.73 34.44
C ILE A 491 27.00 -4.59 34.16
N VAL A 492 27.70 -4.11 35.19
CA VAL A 492 28.74 -3.09 35.04
C VAL A 492 29.94 -3.63 34.24
N ALA A 493 30.30 -4.91 34.41
CA ALA A 493 31.44 -5.55 33.76
C ALA A 493 31.15 -6.18 32.38
N LEU A 494 30.09 -5.74 31.66
CA LEU A 494 29.48 -6.39 30.48
C LEU A 494 30.34 -6.53 29.20
N GLY A 495 31.67 -6.53 29.32
CA GLY A 495 32.59 -6.83 28.20
C GLY A 495 32.75 -5.68 27.20
N LEU A 496 32.52 -4.45 27.66
CA LEU A 496 32.91 -3.20 26.98
C LEU A 496 34.30 -2.71 27.42
N GLU A 497 34.86 -3.33 28.46
CA GLU A 497 36.19 -3.08 28.99
C GLU A 497 37.24 -3.71 28.07
N GLY A 498 38.27 -2.95 27.68
CA GLY A 498 39.34 -3.41 26.79
C GLY A 498 39.00 -3.48 25.29
N LYS A 499 37.83 -2.99 24.85
CA LYS A 499 37.47 -2.86 23.43
C LYS A 499 37.64 -1.44 22.92
N ASP A 500 38.09 -1.31 21.67
CA ASP A 500 38.12 -0.03 20.98
C ASP A 500 36.69 0.53 20.81
N ALA A 501 36.57 1.86 20.80
CA ALA A 501 35.27 2.53 20.83
C ALA A 501 34.33 2.12 19.67
N SER A 502 34.88 1.79 18.51
CA SER A 502 34.16 1.29 17.31
C SER A 502 33.72 -0.16 17.41
N GLU A 503 34.37 -0.95 18.27
CA GLU A 503 34.11 -2.38 18.44
C GLU A 503 33.17 -2.69 19.61
N LYS A 504 32.78 -1.66 20.38
CA LYS A 504 31.81 -1.79 21.47
C LYS A 504 30.48 -2.32 20.95
N PHE A 505 29.89 -3.28 21.64
CA PHE A 505 28.55 -3.81 21.35
C PHE A 505 27.93 -4.40 22.62
N ILE A 506 26.60 -4.51 22.63
CA ILE A 506 25.85 -5.12 23.72
C ILE A 506 25.80 -6.64 23.48
N PRO A 507 26.34 -7.48 24.39
CA PRO A 507 26.28 -8.94 24.26
C PRO A 507 24.84 -9.44 24.19
N GLU A 508 24.60 -10.48 23.41
CA GLU A 508 23.25 -11.06 23.21
C GLU A 508 22.58 -11.44 24.53
N ALA A 509 23.36 -11.90 25.51
CA ALA A 509 22.87 -12.28 26.83
C ALA A 509 22.14 -11.13 27.55
N VAL A 510 22.49 -9.87 27.30
CA VAL A 510 21.83 -8.68 27.88
C VAL A 510 20.37 -8.57 27.46
N PHE A 511 20.04 -8.96 26.23
CA PHE A 511 18.67 -8.84 25.72
C PHE A 511 17.70 -9.79 26.43
N ARG A 512 18.21 -10.76 27.20
CA ARG A 512 17.42 -11.69 28.03
C ARG A 512 17.17 -11.19 29.46
N LEU A 513 17.80 -10.08 29.86
CA LEU A 513 17.71 -9.54 31.21
C LEU A 513 16.37 -8.86 31.52
N THR A 514 16.03 -8.78 32.81
CA THR A 514 14.89 -8.00 33.33
C THR A 514 15.00 -6.52 32.98
N ASN A 515 13.87 -5.81 32.97
CA ASN A 515 13.88 -4.38 32.70
C ASN A 515 14.68 -3.59 33.75
N ASP A 516 14.75 -4.06 34.99
CA ASP A 516 15.58 -3.46 36.04
C ASP A 516 17.07 -3.52 35.73
N ASN A 517 17.55 -4.67 35.29
CA ASN A 517 18.96 -4.84 34.92
C ASN A 517 19.32 -4.10 33.62
N ILE A 518 18.39 -4.03 32.67
CA ILE A 518 18.59 -3.25 31.44
C ILE A 518 18.54 -1.75 31.74
N ALA A 519 17.62 -1.30 32.60
CA ALA A 519 17.57 0.09 33.04
C ALA A 519 18.86 0.47 33.76
N LEU A 520 19.41 -0.43 34.59
CA LEU A 520 20.71 -0.24 35.23
C LEU A 520 21.83 -0.14 34.18
N LEU A 521 21.88 -1.03 33.19
CA LEU A 521 22.87 -0.96 32.11
C LEU A 521 22.80 0.36 31.33
N ILE A 522 21.60 0.75 30.89
CA ILE A 522 21.39 1.99 30.14
C ILE A 522 21.77 3.19 31.01
N ALA A 523 21.43 3.18 32.30
CA ALA A 523 21.84 4.22 33.23
C ALA A 523 23.36 4.35 33.33
N ARG A 524 24.11 3.23 33.34
CA ARG A 524 25.59 3.27 33.35
C ARG A 524 26.18 3.80 32.06
N LEU A 525 25.62 3.41 30.92
CA LEU A 525 26.02 3.95 29.61
C LEU A 525 25.76 5.47 29.54
N TRP A 526 24.62 5.93 30.08
CA TRP A 526 24.33 7.36 30.14
C TRP A 526 25.18 8.10 31.17
N ASP A 527 25.58 7.47 32.28
CA ASP A 527 26.54 8.03 33.23
C ASP A 527 27.92 8.22 32.60
N SER A 528 28.37 7.32 31.73
CA SER A 528 29.66 7.44 31.01
C SER A 528 29.58 8.41 29.84
N ASP A 529 28.94 7.99 28.74
CA ASP A 529 29.04 8.64 27.43
C ASP A 529 27.74 9.36 27.02
N GLY A 530 26.68 9.23 27.81
CA GLY A 530 25.43 9.97 27.61
C GLY A 530 25.52 11.43 28.03
N HIS A 531 24.81 12.29 27.29
CA HIS A 531 24.67 13.70 27.57
C HIS A 531 23.24 14.00 28.05
N VAL A 532 23.14 14.77 29.13
CA VAL A 532 21.89 15.32 29.65
C VAL A 532 22.12 16.79 29.93
N ASN A 533 21.37 17.67 29.27
CA ASN A 533 21.51 19.10 29.43
C ASN A 533 20.17 19.81 29.35
N ALA A 534 19.76 20.36 30.50
CA ALA A 534 18.50 21.10 30.64
C ALA A 534 18.48 22.37 29.77
N HIS A 535 19.59 23.11 29.70
CA HIS A 535 19.66 24.39 28.97
C HIS A 535 19.50 24.24 27.45
N THR A 536 19.96 23.12 26.89
CA THR A 536 19.85 22.83 25.44
C THR A 536 18.71 21.89 25.10
N ALA A 537 17.87 21.54 26.09
CA ALA A 537 16.81 20.55 25.98
C ALA A 537 17.27 19.22 25.35
N SER A 538 18.48 18.75 25.69
CA SER A 538 19.09 17.61 25.00
C SER A 538 19.35 16.41 25.91
N LEU A 539 18.84 15.25 25.47
CA LEU A 539 19.09 13.93 26.04
C LEU A 539 19.56 13.02 24.91
N HIS A 540 20.87 12.72 24.87
CA HIS A 540 21.42 11.91 23.78
C HIS A 540 22.61 11.04 24.21
N TYR A 541 22.89 9.99 23.43
CA TYR A 541 24.05 9.13 23.61
C TYR A 541 24.86 9.07 22.31
N SER A 542 26.16 9.34 22.40
CA SER A 542 27.05 9.41 21.23
C SER A 542 28.06 8.26 21.23
N THR A 543 28.21 7.61 20.08
CA THR A 543 29.17 6.50 19.91
C THR A 543 29.64 6.38 18.47
N VAL A 544 30.84 5.86 18.25
CA VAL A 544 31.34 5.49 16.90
C VAL A 544 30.90 4.11 16.45
N SER A 545 30.39 3.28 17.37
CA SER A 545 29.88 1.96 17.03
C SER A 545 28.41 2.04 16.59
N GLU A 546 28.17 1.90 15.29
CA GLU A 546 26.81 1.81 14.74
C GLU A 546 26.03 0.67 15.39
N ARG A 547 26.70 -0.46 15.60
CA ARG A 547 26.12 -1.65 16.20
C ARG A 547 25.64 -1.37 17.62
N LEU A 548 26.45 -0.70 18.44
CA LEU A 548 26.06 -0.30 19.79
C LEU A 548 24.88 0.68 19.74
N ALA A 549 24.93 1.68 18.87
CA ALA A 549 23.87 2.69 18.77
C ALA A 549 22.51 2.06 18.41
N ARG A 550 22.49 1.13 17.44
CA ARG A 550 21.28 0.39 17.05
C ARG A 550 20.80 -0.57 18.15
N GLN A 551 21.73 -1.27 18.81
CA GLN A 551 21.38 -2.14 19.94
C GLN A 551 20.80 -1.36 21.12
N LEU A 552 21.34 -0.18 21.41
CA LEU A 552 20.83 0.72 22.45
C LEU A 552 19.45 1.28 22.08
N GLN A 553 19.25 1.66 20.81
CA GLN A 553 17.95 2.04 20.27
C GLN A 553 16.92 0.91 20.46
N HIS A 554 17.30 -0.34 20.21
CA HIS A 554 16.44 -1.51 20.44
C HIS A 554 16.13 -1.73 21.93
N LEU A 555 17.09 -1.48 22.83
CA LEU A 555 16.85 -1.62 24.27
C LEU A 555 15.92 -0.53 24.82
N LEU A 556 15.98 0.70 24.30
CA LEU A 556 15.08 1.78 24.70
C LEU A 556 13.61 1.49 24.36
N LEU A 557 13.35 0.81 23.24
CA LEU A 557 12.01 0.36 22.88
C LEU A 557 11.38 -0.55 23.93
N ARG A 558 12.19 -1.26 24.75
CA ARG A 558 11.68 -2.09 25.87
C ARG A 558 10.96 -1.27 26.94
N PHE A 559 11.29 0.01 27.04
CA PHE A 559 10.68 0.95 27.98
C PHE A 559 9.62 1.82 27.30
N GLY A 560 9.27 1.54 26.04
CA GLY A 560 8.39 2.40 25.24
C GLY A 560 9.04 3.69 24.75
N ILE A 561 10.36 3.82 24.85
CA ILE A 561 11.10 5.04 24.51
C ILE A 561 11.52 4.99 23.04
N VAL A 562 10.94 5.86 22.22
CA VAL A 562 11.32 6.01 20.81
C VAL A 562 12.41 7.06 20.69
N SER A 563 13.59 6.65 20.21
CA SER A 563 14.76 7.51 20.04
C SER A 563 15.18 7.61 18.57
N ARG A 564 15.66 8.79 18.15
CA ARG A 564 16.13 9.05 16.79
C ARG A 564 17.64 8.88 16.69
N LEU A 565 18.09 8.10 15.70
CA LEU A 565 19.51 7.85 15.44
C LEU A 565 19.99 8.76 14.30
N TYR A 566 21.00 9.58 14.57
CA TYR A 566 21.66 10.45 13.61
C TYR A 566 23.06 9.94 13.30
N ARG A 567 23.45 10.01 12.02
CA ARG A 567 24.85 9.85 11.61
C ARG A 567 25.51 11.22 11.62
N LYS A 568 26.67 11.36 12.27
CA LYS A 568 27.47 12.58 12.30
C LYS A 568 28.88 12.26 11.83
N ASP A 569 29.37 12.98 10.84
CA ASP A 569 30.77 12.92 10.45
C ASP A 569 31.55 13.99 11.24
N TYR A 570 32.68 13.60 11.83
CA TYR A 570 33.54 14.51 12.59
C TYR A 570 35.02 14.18 12.34
N HIS A 571 35.89 15.11 12.68
CA HIS A 571 37.34 14.94 12.51
C HIS A 571 37.98 14.66 13.87
N ASP A 572 38.62 13.50 14.00
CA ASP A 572 39.46 13.17 15.15
C ASP A 572 40.91 13.13 14.71
N ARG A 573 41.76 14.03 15.25
CA ARG A 573 43.19 14.13 14.95
C ARG A 573 43.50 14.00 13.44
N GLU A 574 42.80 14.81 12.63
CA GLU A 574 42.90 14.88 11.16
C GLU A 574 42.40 13.67 10.36
N LYS A 575 41.81 12.65 10.99
CA LYS A 575 41.13 11.55 10.29
C LYS A 575 39.61 11.76 10.26
N PRO A 576 38.95 11.61 9.09
CA PRO A 576 37.49 11.61 9.02
C PRO A 576 36.94 10.37 9.71
N CYS A 577 36.13 10.59 10.76
CA CYS A 577 35.49 9.55 11.54
C CYS A 577 33.97 9.73 11.46
N THR A 578 33.24 8.63 11.23
CA THR A 578 31.77 8.62 11.29
C THR A 578 31.34 8.18 12.70
N GLY A 579 30.53 9.00 13.35
CA GLY A 579 29.86 8.73 14.62
C GLY A 579 28.34 8.65 14.48
N TYR A 580 27.71 8.17 15.56
CA TYR A 580 26.28 7.97 15.68
C TYR A 580 25.78 8.60 16.97
N GLU A 581 24.68 9.33 16.89
CA GLU A 581 24.06 10.00 18.03
C GLU A 581 22.60 9.57 18.16
N LEU A 582 22.28 8.98 19.31
CA LEU A 582 20.95 8.50 19.65
C LEU A 582 20.26 9.54 20.54
N GLN A 583 19.26 10.25 20.03
CA GLN A 583 18.55 11.33 20.73
C GLN A 583 17.16 10.90 21.21
N VAL A 584 16.81 11.27 22.44
CA VAL A 584 15.45 11.19 22.98
C VAL A 584 14.89 12.60 23.03
N LEU A 585 13.91 12.90 22.17
CA LEU A 585 13.48 14.28 21.87
C LEU A 585 12.12 14.66 22.46
N ASP A 586 11.23 13.68 22.61
CA ASP A 586 9.85 13.93 23.02
C ASP A 586 9.72 13.97 24.56
N ARG A 587 8.90 14.87 25.09
CA ARG A 587 8.74 15.03 26.55
C ARG A 587 8.24 13.77 27.24
N GLU A 588 7.27 13.08 26.67
CA GLU A 588 6.68 11.86 27.23
C GLU A 588 7.73 10.73 27.24
N MET A 589 8.58 10.69 26.22
CA MET A 589 9.73 9.78 26.15
C MET A 589 10.84 10.16 27.14
N ILE A 590 11.15 11.45 27.32
CA ILE A 590 12.12 11.95 28.31
C ILE A 590 11.60 11.66 29.73
N GLN A 591 10.29 11.79 29.96
CA GLN A 591 9.66 11.47 31.24
C GLN A 591 9.77 9.98 31.54
N THR A 592 9.41 9.14 30.58
CA THR A 592 9.56 7.69 30.69
C THR A 592 11.02 7.29 30.92
N PHE A 593 11.96 7.96 30.23
CA PHE A 593 13.40 7.76 30.43
C PHE A 593 13.83 8.13 31.85
N ALA A 594 13.39 9.26 32.39
CA ALA A 594 13.76 9.68 33.73
C ALA A 594 13.21 8.74 34.82
N GLU A 595 11.93 8.35 34.70
CA GLU A 595 11.27 7.46 35.65
C GLU A 595 11.89 6.05 35.64
N ARG A 596 12.02 5.47 34.44
CA ARG A 596 12.41 4.06 34.28
C ARG A 596 13.92 3.84 34.30
N ILE A 597 14.74 4.82 33.88
CA ILE A 597 16.18 4.67 33.71
C ILE A 597 16.95 5.70 34.54
N GLY A 598 16.60 6.99 34.42
CA GLY A 598 17.30 8.12 35.06
C GLY A 598 17.36 8.06 36.59
N SER A 599 16.35 7.46 37.23
CA SER A 599 16.34 7.16 38.67
C SER A 599 17.58 6.36 39.13
N ARG A 600 18.19 5.56 38.23
CA ARG A 600 19.35 4.70 38.52
C ARG A 600 20.71 5.33 38.21
N PHE A 601 20.76 6.59 37.77
CA PHE A 601 22.02 7.33 37.52
C PHE A 601 22.84 7.45 38.80
N SER A 602 24.13 7.14 38.75
CA SER A 602 25.05 7.40 39.86
C SER A 602 25.59 8.82 39.88
N ASN A 603 25.60 9.50 38.73
CA ASN A 603 26.05 10.89 38.66
C ASN A 603 24.93 11.84 39.12
N GLN A 604 25.09 12.38 40.33
CA GLN A 604 24.12 13.29 40.94
C GLN A 604 23.81 14.52 40.06
N ARG A 605 24.82 15.08 39.37
CA ARG A 605 24.62 16.23 38.46
C ARG A 605 23.77 15.86 37.24
N LYS A 606 23.96 14.68 36.65
CA LYS A 606 23.13 14.22 35.51
C LYS A 606 21.69 13.95 35.94
N ARG A 607 21.48 13.45 37.17
CA ARG A 607 20.15 13.25 37.74
C ARG A 607 19.42 14.58 37.95
N GLU A 608 20.10 15.56 38.54
CA GLU A 608 19.58 16.93 38.71
C GLU A 608 19.29 17.60 37.36
N ALA A 609 20.19 17.46 36.39
CA ALA A 609 20.00 17.98 35.03
C ALA A 609 18.83 17.30 34.30
N LEU A 610 18.56 16.01 34.54
CA LEU A 610 17.42 15.29 33.97
C LEU A 610 16.09 15.75 34.56
N SER A 611 16.05 16.01 35.88
CA SER A 611 14.87 16.60 36.53
C SER A 611 14.61 18.02 36.02
N GLN A 612 15.65 18.86 35.93
CA GLN A 612 15.53 20.21 35.36
C GLN A 612 15.10 20.18 33.89
N LEU A 613 15.60 19.22 33.10
CA LEU A 613 15.19 19.02 31.71
C LEU A 613 13.68 18.75 31.62
N LEU A 614 13.12 17.93 32.51
CA LEU A 614 11.68 17.64 32.54
C LEU A 614 10.81 18.82 32.96
N GLU A 615 11.28 19.61 33.92
CA GLU A 615 10.61 20.84 34.36
C GLU A 615 10.63 21.92 33.27
N GLN A 616 11.73 22.01 32.51
CA GLN A 616 11.94 23.00 31.45
C GLN A 616 11.38 22.57 30.10
N THR A 617 11.17 21.28 29.87
CA THR A 617 10.50 20.78 28.65
C THR A 617 9.01 20.98 28.84
N PRO A 618 8.36 21.90 28.11
CA PRO A 618 6.93 22.19 28.28
C PRO A 618 6.08 20.98 27.88
N ALA A 619 4.99 20.72 28.61
CA ALA A 619 3.93 19.83 28.12
C ALA A 619 3.51 20.33 26.74
N HIS A 620 3.49 19.48 25.73
CA HIS A 620 3.21 19.92 24.38
C HIS A 620 1.74 20.41 24.26
N ASP A 621 1.52 21.70 24.51
CA ASP A 621 1.15 22.63 23.46
C ASP A 621 2.41 22.91 22.62
N GLY A 622 2.27 22.90 21.29
CA GLY A 622 3.35 22.74 20.31
C GLY A 622 4.66 23.51 20.57
N VAL A 623 5.79 22.81 20.52
CA VAL A 623 7.11 23.45 20.40
C VAL A 623 7.49 23.48 18.93
N ARG A 624 7.50 24.71 18.41
CA ARG A 624 8.02 25.09 17.11
C ARG A 624 9.52 24.84 17.07
N VAL A 625 9.97 23.97 16.17
CA VAL A 625 11.37 23.97 15.73
C VAL A 625 11.57 25.22 14.86
N MET A 626 12.34 26.21 15.33
CA MET A 626 12.79 27.27 14.42
C MET A 626 13.88 26.70 13.51
N PRO A 627 13.76 26.81 12.18
CA PRO A 627 14.83 26.46 11.27
C PRO A 627 16.08 27.31 11.57
N LEU A 628 17.29 26.77 11.38
CA LEU A 628 18.56 27.50 11.49
C LEU A 628 18.59 28.80 10.65
N ALA A 629 17.76 28.88 9.59
CA ALA A 629 17.56 30.10 8.79
C ALA A 629 16.87 31.25 9.55
N GLY A 630 16.14 30.98 10.63
CA GLY A 630 15.46 31.99 11.46
C GLY A 630 16.36 32.68 12.49
N GLN A 631 17.43 32.03 12.94
CA GLN A 631 18.37 32.62 13.91
C GLN A 631 19.11 33.83 13.33
N GLN A 632 19.46 33.80 12.04
CA GLN A 632 20.14 34.91 11.37
C GLN A 632 19.24 36.15 11.24
N ILE A 633 17.95 35.95 10.96
CA ILE A 633 16.95 37.03 10.86
C ILE A 633 16.71 37.66 12.23
N VAL A 634 16.63 36.84 13.29
CA VAL A 634 16.48 37.33 14.67
C VAL A 634 17.74 38.04 15.16
N HIS A 635 18.94 37.56 14.83
CA HIS A 635 20.20 38.23 15.18
C HIS A 635 20.35 39.59 14.47
N ALA A 636 20.02 39.66 13.18
CA ALA A 636 20.04 40.89 12.40
C ALA A 636 19.05 41.93 12.96
N ARG A 637 17.80 41.52 13.24
CA ARG A 637 16.77 42.37 13.86
C ARG A 637 17.14 42.82 15.28
N ARG A 638 17.91 42.02 16.04
CA ARG A 638 18.41 42.40 17.38
C ARG A 638 19.49 43.48 17.31
N GLN A 639 20.39 43.40 16.34
CA GLN A 639 21.41 44.44 16.11
C GLN A 639 20.80 45.74 15.58
N GLU A 640 19.84 45.67 14.65
CA GLU A 640 19.11 46.85 14.13
C GLU A 640 18.34 47.61 15.21
N ARG A 641 17.87 46.92 16.26
CA ARG A 641 17.06 47.52 17.33
C ARG A 641 17.86 47.85 18.59
N GLY A 642 19.18 47.63 18.60
CA GLY A 642 20.05 47.95 19.74
C GLY A 642 19.73 47.21 21.04
N LEU A 643 19.00 46.08 20.98
CA LEU A 643 18.51 45.37 22.16
C LEU A 643 19.58 44.43 22.71
N THR A 644 20.22 44.82 23.82
CA THR A 644 21.16 43.97 24.55
C THR A 644 20.43 42.96 25.44
N GLN A 645 21.05 41.80 25.68
CA GLN A 645 20.50 40.72 26.49
C GLN A 645 20.05 41.17 27.91
N PRO A 646 20.79 42.06 28.62
CA PRO A 646 20.35 42.58 29.92
C PRO A 646 19.08 43.43 29.86
N ALA A 647 18.87 44.19 28.78
CA ALA A 647 17.68 45.05 28.63
C ALA A 647 16.40 44.25 28.41
N MET A 648 16.49 43.09 27.75
CA MET A 648 15.36 42.17 27.57
C MET A 648 14.98 41.45 28.87
N ALA A 649 15.97 41.12 29.71
CA ALA A 649 15.71 40.49 31.01
C ALA A 649 14.99 41.44 31.98
N ALA A 650 15.28 42.75 31.90
CA ALA A 650 14.61 43.77 32.71
C ALA A 650 13.15 44.04 32.29
N GLN A 651 12.77 43.79 31.04
CA GLN A 651 11.40 43.98 30.54
C GLN A 651 10.47 42.77 30.76
N ALA A 652 11.03 41.60 31.08
CA ALA A 652 10.26 40.36 31.22
C ALA A 652 9.73 40.08 32.64
N ASN A 653 9.99 40.97 33.61
CA ASN A 653 9.50 40.87 35.00
C ASN A 653 8.41 41.92 35.31
N VAL A 654 7.30 41.91 34.54
CA VAL A 654 6.00 42.49 34.93
C VAL A 654 4.89 41.54 34.52
#